data_AF-A0A6H9KMP5-F1
#
_entry.id   AF-A0A6H9KMP5-F1
#
_cell.length_a   1.000
_cell.length_b   1.000
_cell.length_c   1.000
_cell.angle_alpha   90.00
_cell.angle_beta   90.00
_cell.angle_gamma   90.00
#
_symmetry.space_group_name_H-M   'P 1'
#
loop_
_entity.id
_entity.type
_entity.pdbx_description
1 polymer ?
#
loop_
_entity_poly.entity_id
_entity_poly.type
_entity_poly.pdbx_seq_one_letter_code
_entity_poly.pdbx_strand_id
1 'polypeptide(L)'
;MAATSAVLPKLNNKYCRSEYLILKKNKANQMKSLASIIAFLTFFTSFAYAQQDLTVPDSSTVSLLAETAEMLSELDEAIKANEFLINNYPNSDFTPTVMYQLMELNYRKATLIYQHDMGKYEEALDAFDRGELLAQPQLPTVSYAPTIKSAFELIEAFPTADFLDRVLYRIAFCHFESGDKTKAVEYFSRLMKDYPESEYKDEARFRLGEIHFEEHNYDEAAAIYANLLLSYEGPFFNMTLYKLGWSYFNTNRFEKAISSFIFLIDDLSRAAEASTDSMRGEASDLREEAISYVAESFAEIGGAATAEKFLIDMGEKEYSGAIFIRLGELYEERTFFEEAADTYERMLKIWPFAPRAPETQEKIIQGYIRAANKVAADKARDVMVATYGPGSDWSKKFSEGEFYDKAMELVSKNLYILATDAQARARELKSEKDYKVALARYMIYLEKFPEGENSAKVQYYQAECFYELGDYAGAFQAYEKVVVNYPESEFAAMAGYNRVISAINSMEAMGVIPTDSSIIYIGDFIGSGKSETIQIPNRFYADLLHSCNDFARYLKKDEKLPEVMMKYGEALFELSYYKLAAETYKLVVNRGQESPFNLAAISMIAQSYYKNGDYMVSEGWYRRITRDYPDSLHYVDKAKNMVASAKFKIAERLKEEGNVELASRALAVIASTSDNVEVAEKAIIQSATGYEETGNIRKAIILLENLRHRFPDSEQVDKSLMKAAQLSETLPDYRRAAENYLELVNIRPHSEFAASALYNAAVCYENLGKHERAGELFESYSATYKNDPEKRIEAMCKSGDAAFRRQDYKRAKDIFNSVLRYYQSNRNSGQVLDEFYAAQAQFMLGEVYFTHYLKIKLIEPLQKNIQRKESTLQVIVKAYNDAATYQIADWKTAALHKLGEAFEEFGHFWWSSERPAGLDATQMASYEATLRGNKVEPFQLKALEFYQSNIKLGEENNIQNDWVTRSRTRLAALENVLGMAQATRQTTSDF
;
A
#
# COMPACT_ATOMS: atom_id res chain seq x y z
N MET A 1 -11.96 -47.15 63.92
CA MET A 1 -13.06 -47.38 62.96
C MET A 1 -12.72 -48.68 62.25
N ALA A 2 -13.31 -49.81 62.64
CA ALA A 2 -14.59 -50.35 62.18
C ALA A 2 -14.50 -51.12 60.83
N ALA A 3 -14.51 -52.46 60.97
CA ALA A 3 -15.08 -53.49 60.09
C ALA A 3 -14.36 -53.95 58.80
N THR A 4 -14.48 -55.28 58.59
CA THR A 4 -14.23 -56.13 57.41
C THR A 4 -12.75 -56.46 57.12
N SER A 5 -12.21 -57.67 57.29
CA SER A 5 -12.66 -59.07 57.15
C SER A 5 -13.03 -59.48 55.72
N ALA A 6 -12.08 -60.03 54.97
CA ALA A 6 -12.13 -61.38 54.38
C ALA A 6 -10.95 -61.65 53.42
N VAL A 7 -10.57 -62.93 53.37
CA VAL A 7 -9.77 -63.64 52.34
C VAL A 7 -8.23 -63.62 52.48
N LEU A 8 -7.71 -64.59 53.25
CA LEU A 8 -6.39 -65.20 53.04
C LEU A 8 -6.61 -66.71 52.85
N PRO A 9 -6.02 -67.36 51.82
CA PRO A 9 -6.25 -68.76 51.54
C PRO A 9 -5.44 -69.69 52.47
N LYS A 10 -5.93 -70.92 52.53
CA LYS A 10 -5.48 -72.05 53.35
C LYS A 10 -3.96 -72.30 53.29
N LEU A 11 -3.27 -72.08 54.41
CA LEU A 11 -2.10 -72.89 54.78
C LEU A 11 -2.50 -73.83 55.93
N ASN A 12 -2.37 -75.10 55.61
CA ASN A 12 -2.96 -76.24 56.30
C ASN A 12 -2.15 -76.55 57.56
N ASN A 13 -2.44 -75.88 58.67
CA ASN A 13 -1.80 -76.13 59.96
C ASN A 13 -2.23 -77.50 60.53
N LYS A 14 -1.51 -78.55 60.15
CA LYS A 14 -1.81 -79.94 60.55
C LYS A 14 -0.94 -80.48 61.68
N TYR A 15 0.01 -79.71 62.21
CA TYR A 15 0.92 -80.17 63.28
C TYR A 15 0.66 -79.58 64.68
N CYS A 16 -0.14 -78.51 64.83
CA CYS A 16 -0.49 -77.99 66.17
C CYS A 16 -1.73 -78.62 66.84
N ARG A 17 -2.36 -79.64 66.23
CA ARG A 17 -3.60 -80.25 66.75
C ARG A 17 -3.43 -81.61 67.44
N SER A 18 -2.24 -82.20 67.43
CA SER A 18 -1.95 -83.51 68.05
C SER A 18 -1.40 -83.43 69.47
N GLU A 19 -0.75 -82.34 69.88
CA GLU A 19 -0.16 -82.23 71.24
C GLU A 19 -1.10 -81.65 72.30
N TYR A 20 -2.21 -81.01 71.90
CA TYR A 20 -3.20 -80.47 72.84
C TYR A 20 -4.11 -81.54 73.46
N LEU A 21 -3.98 -82.82 73.07
CA LEU A 21 -4.86 -83.92 73.50
C LEU A 21 -4.20 -84.97 74.40
N ILE A 22 -2.91 -84.85 74.74
CA ILE A 22 -2.19 -85.87 75.57
C ILE A 22 -1.96 -85.44 77.03
N LEU A 23 -2.19 -84.18 77.42
CA LEU A 23 -2.04 -83.73 78.82
C LEU A 23 -3.37 -83.59 79.57
N LYS A 24 -4.22 -84.63 79.46
CA LYS A 24 -5.36 -84.83 80.37
C LYS A 24 -5.32 -86.19 81.04
N LYS A 25 -4.20 -86.56 81.69
CA LYS A 25 -4.20 -87.54 82.77
C LYS A 25 -2.93 -87.50 83.63
N ASN A 26 -3.16 -87.60 84.94
CA ASN A 26 -2.24 -87.85 86.06
C ASN A 26 -1.45 -86.69 86.67
N LYS A 27 -2.07 -86.14 87.73
CA LYS A 27 -1.41 -85.65 88.95
C LYS A 27 -0.50 -86.75 89.52
N ALA A 28 0.78 -86.44 89.72
CA ALA A 28 1.55 -86.74 90.94
C ALA A 28 3.06 -86.59 90.66
N ASN A 29 3.59 -85.37 90.78
CA ASN A 29 4.85 -85.05 91.49
C ASN A 29 5.22 -83.58 91.27
N GLN A 30 4.58 -82.74 92.06
CA GLN A 30 4.95 -81.35 92.32
C GLN A 30 6.32 -81.32 93.02
N MET A 31 7.38 -81.23 92.21
CA MET A 31 8.68 -80.58 92.52
C MET A 31 9.72 -80.74 91.37
N LYS A 32 9.29 -81.21 90.18
CA LYS A 32 9.99 -80.98 88.89
C LYS A 32 9.22 -79.99 87.98
N SER A 33 8.19 -79.35 88.53
CA SER A 33 7.15 -78.64 87.75
C SER A 33 7.31 -77.12 87.67
N LEU A 34 8.43 -76.53 88.13
CA LEU A 34 8.73 -75.14 87.79
C LEU A 34 9.60 -75.07 86.54
N ALA A 35 10.68 -75.86 86.47
CA ALA A 35 11.59 -75.85 85.34
C ALA A 35 10.94 -76.30 84.02
N SER A 36 10.10 -77.34 84.02
CA SER A 36 9.38 -77.76 82.80
C SER A 36 8.26 -76.80 82.38
N ILE A 37 7.62 -76.10 83.32
CA ILE A 37 6.60 -75.08 83.00
C ILE A 37 7.25 -73.79 82.51
N ILE A 38 8.36 -73.38 83.13
CA ILE A 38 9.18 -72.25 82.69
C ILE A 38 9.79 -72.59 81.31
N ALA A 39 10.30 -73.80 81.10
CA ALA A 39 10.78 -74.25 79.80
C ALA A 39 9.69 -74.26 78.74
N PHE A 40 8.47 -74.69 79.10
CA PHE A 40 7.32 -74.69 78.18
C PHE A 40 6.80 -73.28 77.87
N LEU A 41 6.78 -72.37 78.86
CA LEU A 41 6.40 -70.97 78.68
C LEU A 41 7.45 -70.20 77.86
N THR A 42 8.74 -70.39 78.17
CA THR A 42 9.86 -69.79 77.41
C THR A 42 9.93 -70.33 75.98
N PHE A 43 9.64 -71.62 75.79
CA PHE A 43 9.46 -72.22 74.47
C PHE A 43 8.31 -71.57 73.70
N PHE A 44 7.14 -71.38 74.31
CA PHE A 44 5.99 -70.77 73.62
C PHE A 44 6.19 -69.28 73.30
N THR A 45 6.78 -68.50 74.20
CA THR A 45 7.06 -67.08 73.96
C THR A 45 8.12 -66.92 72.88
N SER A 46 9.17 -67.74 72.91
CA SER A 46 10.18 -67.73 71.85
C SER A 46 9.65 -68.25 70.52
N PHE A 47 8.78 -69.25 70.54
CA PHE A 47 8.19 -69.81 69.32
C PHE A 47 7.25 -68.80 68.65
N ALA A 48 6.44 -68.08 69.43
CA ALA A 48 5.63 -66.98 68.92
C ALA A 48 6.49 -65.90 68.27
N TYR A 49 7.62 -65.56 68.90
CA TYR A 49 8.57 -64.58 68.37
C TYR A 49 9.29 -65.06 67.10
N ALA A 50 9.57 -66.35 66.98
CA ALA A 50 10.15 -66.98 65.79
C ALA A 50 9.13 -67.18 64.64
N GLN A 51 7.82 -67.10 64.91
CA GLN A 51 6.75 -67.22 63.90
C GLN A 51 6.10 -65.89 63.50
N GLN A 52 6.41 -64.80 64.17
CA GLN A 52 5.86 -63.48 63.84
C GLN A 52 6.40 -63.01 62.49
N ASP A 53 5.51 -62.71 61.54
CA ASP A 53 5.84 -61.98 60.32
C ASP A 53 6.03 -60.51 60.68
N LEU A 54 7.24 -59.99 60.44
CA LEU A 54 7.52 -58.57 60.64
C LEU A 54 7.05 -57.81 59.40
N THR A 55 5.93 -57.11 59.53
CA THR A 55 5.51 -56.12 58.55
C THR A 55 6.47 -54.92 58.63
N VAL A 56 7.06 -54.58 57.49
CA VAL A 56 7.99 -53.46 57.33
C VAL A 56 7.29 -52.14 57.73
N PRO A 57 7.94 -51.28 58.54
CA PRO A 57 7.49 -49.91 58.73
C PRO A 57 7.86 -49.03 57.53
N ASP A 58 6.88 -48.39 56.88
CA ASP A 58 7.06 -47.32 55.88
C ASP A 58 7.45 -46.00 56.56
N SER A 59 8.59 -45.95 57.26
CA SER A 59 9.00 -44.80 58.06
C SER A 59 10.36 -44.23 57.66
N SER A 60 10.58 -42.95 58.00
CA SER A 60 11.82 -42.23 57.72
C SER A 60 13.03 -42.91 58.38
N THR A 61 14.22 -42.76 57.78
CA THR A 61 15.49 -43.40 58.21
C THR A 61 15.75 -43.38 59.72
N VAL A 62 15.44 -42.27 60.38
CA VAL A 62 15.59 -42.09 61.85
C VAL A 62 14.64 -42.97 62.67
N SER A 63 13.41 -43.21 62.19
CA SER A 63 12.44 -44.10 62.84
C SER A 63 12.86 -45.56 62.67
N LEU A 64 13.37 -45.92 61.49
CA LEU A 64 13.86 -47.27 61.18
C LEU A 64 15.03 -47.69 62.08
N LEU A 65 15.99 -46.79 62.36
CA LEU A 65 17.13 -47.12 63.24
C LEU A 65 16.73 -47.36 64.70
N ALA A 66 15.75 -46.63 65.21
CA ALA A 66 15.26 -46.81 66.58
C ALA A 66 14.47 -48.12 66.72
N GLU A 67 13.59 -48.41 65.75
CA GLU A 67 12.76 -49.62 65.73
C GLU A 67 13.62 -50.89 65.56
N THR A 68 14.59 -50.86 64.65
CA THR A 68 15.51 -52.00 64.44
C THR A 68 16.39 -52.28 65.67
N ALA A 69 16.81 -51.25 66.42
CA ALA A 69 17.59 -51.42 67.65
C ALA A 69 16.78 -52.06 68.79
N GLU A 70 15.50 -51.70 68.95
CA GLU A 70 14.61 -52.31 69.95
C GLU A 70 14.36 -53.80 69.63
N MET A 71 14.05 -54.10 68.36
CA MET A 71 13.84 -55.46 67.90
C MET A 71 15.09 -56.36 68.01
N LEU A 72 16.29 -55.79 67.83
CA LEU A 72 17.55 -56.52 68.06
C LEU A 72 17.71 -56.95 69.52
N SER A 73 17.31 -56.09 70.46
CA SER A 73 17.33 -56.41 71.91
C SER A 73 16.37 -57.54 72.25
N GLU A 74 15.15 -57.53 71.69
CA GLU A 74 14.16 -58.58 71.92
C GLU A 74 14.60 -59.94 71.30
N LEU A 75 15.22 -59.92 70.12
CA LEU A 75 15.82 -61.11 69.51
C LEU A 75 16.95 -61.69 70.34
N ASP A 76 17.80 -60.86 70.95
CA ASP A 76 18.89 -61.33 71.82
C ASP A 76 18.38 -62.06 73.07
N GLU A 77 17.25 -61.63 73.64
CA GLU A 77 16.60 -62.33 74.75
C GLU A 77 16.02 -63.67 74.31
N ALA A 78 15.36 -63.71 73.15
CA ALA A 78 14.82 -64.94 72.58
C ALA A 78 15.92 -65.96 72.25
N ILE A 79 17.04 -65.51 71.66
CA ILE A 79 18.20 -66.36 71.36
C ILE A 79 18.77 -66.96 72.65
N LYS A 80 19.00 -66.15 73.69
CA LYS A 80 19.48 -66.63 75.00
C LYS A 80 18.54 -67.65 75.63
N ALA A 81 17.22 -67.47 75.48
CA ALA A 81 16.23 -68.41 75.99
C ALA A 81 16.32 -69.77 75.27
N ASN A 82 16.48 -69.80 73.94
CA ASN A 82 16.67 -71.04 73.19
C ASN A 82 18.00 -71.72 73.51
N GLU A 83 19.10 -70.96 73.58
CA GLU A 83 20.40 -71.49 73.99
C GLU A 83 20.34 -72.12 75.38
N PHE A 84 19.62 -71.50 76.32
CA PHE A 84 19.37 -72.05 77.64
C PHE A 84 18.59 -73.37 77.58
N LEU A 85 17.55 -73.46 76.74
CA LEU A 85 16.77 -74.68 76.57
C LEU A 85 17.61 -75.82 75.96
N ILE A 86 18.39 -75.53 74.92
CA ILE A 86 19.25 -76.52 74.25
C ILE A 86 20.33 -77.03 75.20
N ASN A 87 21.00 -76.14 75.94
CA ASN A 87 22.10 -76.51 76.85
C ASN A 87 21.62 -77.34 78.05
N ASN A 88 20.43 -77.07 78.58
CA ASN A 88 19.89 -77.79 79.75
C ASN A 88 19.10 -79.04 79.39
N TYR A 89 18.59 -79.13 78.15
CA TYR A 89 17.77 -80.24 77.65
C TYR A 89 18.24 -80.72 76.27
N PRO A 90 19.50 -81.19 76.11
CA PRO A 90 20.07 -81.49 74.79
C PRO A 90 19.47 -82.73 74.10
N ASN A 91 18.80 -83.63 74.84
CA ASN A 91 18.24 -84.89 74.32
C ASN A 91 16.71 -84.95 74.45
N SER A 92 16.01 -83.81 74.47
CA SER A 92 14.55 -83.79 74.59
C SER A 92 13.88 -83.86 73.22
N ASP A 93 12.65 -84.37 73.17
CA ASP A 93 11.89 -84.49 71.92
C ASP A 93 11.65 -83.12 71.25
N PHE A 94 11.65 -82.03 72.02
CA PHE A 94 11.50 -80.66 71.49
C PHE A 94 12.83 -80.03 71.04
N THR A 95 13.98 -80.61 71.38
CA THR A 95 15.30 -80.01 71.11
C THR A 95 15.56 -79.75 69.63
N PRO A 96 15.22 -80.65 68.68
CA PRO A 96 15.38 -80.35 67.25
C PRO A 96 14.59 -79.11 66.83
N THR A 97 13.36 -78.96 67.35
CA THR A 97 12.49 -77.81 67.07
C THR A 97 13.05 -76.51 67.66
N VAL A 98 13.63 -76.56 68.87
CA VAL A 98 14.28 -75.40 69.51
C VAL A 98 15.55 -75.00 68.76
N MET A 99 16.34 -75.96 68.28
CA MET A 99 17.52 -75.68 67.45
C MET A 99 17.13 -75.08 66.09
N TYR A 100 16.05 -75.55 65.49
CA TYR A 100 15.47 -74.93 64.29
C TYR A 100 15.01 -73.48 64.57
N GLN A 101 14.31 -73.25 65.69
CA GLN A 101 13.92 -71.89 66.10
C GLN A 101 15.15 -70.99 66.32
N LEU A 102 16.20 -71.49 66.97
CA LEU A 102 17.44 -70.76 67.17
C LEU A 102 18.09 -70.38 65.83
N MET A 103 18.13 -71.30 64.86
CA MET A 103 18.62 -71.02 63.50
C MET A 103 17.81 -69.89 62.84
N GLU A 104 16.48 -69.95 62.89
CA GLU A 104 15.59 -68.91 62.32
C GLU A 104 15.73 -67.56 63.04
N LEU A 105 15.91 -67.57 64.37
CA LEU A 105 16.18 -66.34 65.13
C LEU A 105 17.54 -65.74 64.78
N ASN A 106 18.57 -66.57 64.59
CA ASN A 106 19.88 -66.12 64.13
C ASN A 106 19.81 -65.54 62.71
N TYR A 107 19.02 -66.14 61.80
CA TYR A 107 18.74 -65.58 60.48
C TYR A 107 18.07 -64.21 60.57
N ARG A 108 16.98 -64.11 61.34
CA ARG A 108 16.26 -62.84 61.59
C ARG A 108 17.18 -61.77 62.14
N LYS A 109 18.01 -62.13 63.12
CA LYS A 109 19.00 -61.22 63.70
C LYS A 109 20.01 -60.74 62.65
N ALA A 110 20.55 -61.64 61.82
CA ALA A 110 21.49 -61.27 60.76
C ALA A 110 20.86 -60.30 59.74
N THR A 111 19.62 -60.56 59.31
CA THR A 111 18.87 -59.66 58.41
C THR A 111 18.60 -58.31 59.05
N LEU A 112 18.20 -58.29 60.33
CA LEU A 112 17.91 -57.05 61.05
C LEU A 112 19.18 -56.21 61.32
N ILE A 113 20.31 -56.86 61.61
CA ILE A 113 21.62 -56.19 61.69
C ILE A 113 21.95 -55.54 60.35
N TYR A 114 21.80 -56.27 59.25
CA TYR A 114 22.06 -55.73 57.92
C TYR A 114 21.15 -54.53 57.59
N GLN A 115 19.85 -54.61 57.91
CA GLN A 115 18.92 -53.48 57.72
C GLN A 115 19.32 -52.26 58.54
N HIS A 116 19.65 -52.46 59.82
CA HIS A 116 20.11 -51.39 60.68
C HIS A 116 21.44 -50.78 60.18
N ASP A 117 22.38 -51.61 59.72
CA ASP A 117 23.64 -51.13 59.14
C ASP A 117 23.43 -50.44 57.79
N MET A 118 22.44 -50.86 56.99
CA MET A 118 22.04 -50.18 55.76
C MET A 118 21.41 -48.82 56.05
N GLY A 119 20.55 -48.70 57.06
CA GLY A 119 20.02 -47.40 57.51
C GLY A 119 21.13 -46.44 57.94
N LYS A 120 22.15 -46.94 58.65
CA LYS A 120 23.35 -46.15 58.97
C LYS A 120 24.18 -45.79 57.74
N TYR A 121 24.26 -46.68 56.76
CA TYR A 121 24.95 -46.42 55.50
C TYR A 121 24.22 -45.33 54.70
N GLU A 122 22.90 -45.37 54.61
CA GLU A 122 22.10 -44.33 53.95
C GLU A 122 22.26 -42.98 54.66
N GLU A 123 22.18 -42.92 55.99
CA GLU A 123 22.45 -41.69 56.75
C GLU A 123 23.86 -41.14 56.49
N ALA A 124 24.86 -42.03 56.42
CA ALA A 124 26.24 -41.66 56.11
C ALA A 124 26.42 -41.27 54.64
N LEU A 125 25.69 -41.88 53.70
CA LEU A 125 25.77 -41.56 52.28
C LEU A 125 25.15 -40.19 52.02
N ASP A 126 23.99 -39.92 52.62
CA ASP A 126 23.36 -38.61 52.61
C ASP A 126 24.27 -37.53 53.24
N ALA A 127 24.97 -37.85 54.33
CA ALA A 127 25.95 -36.93 54.94
C ALA A 127 27.18 -36.71 54.04
N PHE A 128 27.62 -37.72 53.30
CA PHE A 128 28.68 -37.60 52.30
C PHE A 128 28.25 -36.74 51.10
N ASP A 129 27.04 -36.95 50.56
CA ASP A 129 26.48 -36.15 49.46
C ASP A 129 26.27 -34.67 49.85
N ARG A 130 25.99 -34.40 51.14
CA ARG A 130 25.96 -33.05 51.72
C ARG A 130 27.35 -32.46 52.02
N GLY A 131 28.43 -33.24 51.89
CA GLY A 131 29.81 -32.82 52.16
C GLY A 131 30.21 -32.78 53.64
N GLU A 132 29.43 -33.40 54.54
CA GLU A 132 29.70 -33.49 55.98
C GLU A 132 30.72 -34.60 56.31
N LEU A 133 30.87 -35.60 55.42
CA LEU A 133 31.87 -36.66 55.49
C LEU A 133 32.90 -36.53 54.36
N LEU A 134 34.18 -36.76 54.69
CA LEU A 134 35.30 -36.65 53.73
C LEU A 134 35.55 -37.92 52.90
N ALA A 135 34.93 -39.04 53.27
CA ALA A 135 35.08 -40.33 52.59
C ALA A 135 33.71 -40.98 52.42
N GLN A 136 33.50 -41.61 51.26
CA GLN A 136 32.28 -42.34 50.96
C GLN A 136 32.14 -43.53 51.95
N PRO A 137 30.95 -43.73 52.56
CA PRO A 137 30.73 -44.87 53.44
C PRO A 137 30.82 -46.19 52.66
N GLN A 138 31.20 -47.27 53.35
CA GLN A 138 31.26 -48.60 52.75
C GLN A 138 29.89 -49.27 52.83
N LEU A 139 29.44 -49.85 51.70
CA LEU A 139 28.20 -50.63 51.66
C LEU A 139 28.31 -51.82 52.62
N PRO A 140 27.39 -51.98 53.58
CA PRO A 140 27.42 -53.11 54.50
C PRO A 140 27.17 -54.42 53.75
N THR A 141 27.68 -55.52 54.28
CA THR A 141 27.46 -56.88 53.76
C THR A 141 26.80 -57.74 54.82
N VAL A 142 25.77 -58.50 54.47
CA VAL A 142 25.11 -59.39 55.42
C VAL A 142 25.96 -60.63 55.72
N SER A 143 26.08 -60.99 57.00
CA SER A 143 26.79 -62.18 57.46
C SER A 143 25.86 -63.17 58.15
N TYR A 144 25.57 -64.28 57.48
CA TYR A 144 24.74 -65.37 58.01
C TYR A 144 25.54 -66.46 58.72
N ALA A 145 26.80 -66.19 59.11
CA ALA A 145 27.66 -67.20 59.74
C ALA A 145 27.03 -67.87 60.99
N PRO A 146 26.33 -67.14 61.91
CA PRO A 146 25.65 -67.77 63.04
C PRO A 146 24.50 -68.69 62.61
N THR A 147 23.72 -68.27 61.62
CA THR A 147 22.61 -69.06 61.04
C THR A 147 23.11 -70.35 60.43
N ILE A 148 24.13 -70.25 59.58
CA ILE A 148 24.72 -71.40 58.88
C ILE A 148 25.33 -72.38 59.90
N LYS A 149 26.00 -71.86 60.93
CA LYS A 149 26.54 -72.69 62.03
C LYS A 149 25.43 -73.46 62.75
N SER A 150 24.37 -72.78 63.20
CA SER A 150 23.23 -73.43 63.85
C SER A 150 22.53 -74.45 62.95
N ALA A 151 22.45 -74.18 61.64
CA ALA A 151 21.89 -75.09 60.65
C ALA A 151 22.71 -76.38 60.51
N PHE A 152 24.05 -76.28 60.48
CA PHE A 152 24.92 -77.46 60.44
C PHE A 152 24.87 -78.26 61.75
N GLU A 153 24.90 -77.59 62.90
CA GLU A 153 24.74 -78.25 64.21
C GLU A 153 23.41 -79.03 64.28
N LEU A 154 22.33 -78.48 63.71
CA LEU A 154 21.02 -79.13 63.62
C LEU A 154 21.01 -80.35 62.69
N ILE A 155 21.62 -80.24 61.51
CA ILE A 155 21.72 -81.37 60.56
C ILE A 155 22.57 -82.51 61.15
N GLU A 156 23.68 -82.19 61.82
CA GLU A 156 24.58 -83.19 62.42
C GLU A 156 23.94 -83.90 63.62
N ALA A 157 23.27 -83.14 64.50
CA ALA A 157 22.64 -83.70 65.69
C ALA A 157 21.36 -84.49 65.37
N PHE A 158 20.61 -84.08 64.34
CA PHE A 158 19.31 -84.65 64.00
C PHE A 158 19.13 -84.92 62.49
N PRO A 159 19.90 -85.87 61.91
CA PRO A 159 19.95 -86.13 60.47
C PRO A 159 18.69 -86.76 59.86
N THR A 160 17.67 -87.06 60.68
CA THR A 160 16.38 -87.63 60.25
C THR A 160 15.19 -86.76 60.64
N ALA A 161 15.40 -85.47 60.96
CA ALA A 161 14.30 -84.57 61.30
C ALA A 161 13.41 -84.25 60.08
N ASP A 162 12.09 -84.18 60.29
CA ASP A 162 11.10 -83.96 59.23
C ASP A 162 11.13 -82.54 58.60
N PHE A 163 12.03 -81.66 59.06
CA PHE A 163 12.18 -80.28 58.59
C PHE A 163 13.57 -80.01 57.97
N LEU A 164 14.37 -81.05 57.71
CA LEU A 164 15.72 -80.85 57.15
C LEU A 164 15.72 -80.24 55.75
N ASP A 165 14.63 -80.38 55.00
CA ASP A 165 14.42 -79.68 53.73
C ASP A 165 14.38 -78.15 53.92
N ARG A 166 13.65 -77.65 54.92
CA ARG A 166 13.64 -76.23 55.33
C ARG A 166 15.02 -75.74 55.75
N VAL A 167 15.77 -76.57 56.47
CA VAL A 167 17.13 -76.23 56.92
C VAL A 167 18.07 -76.13 55.73
N LEU A 168 18.02 -77.09 54.78
CA LEU A 168 18.81 -77.03 53.55
C LEU A 168 18.46 -75.83 52.68
N TYR A 169 17.16 -75.52 52.54
CA TYR A 169 16.69 -74.31 51.87
C TYR A 169 17.29 -73.06 52.52
N ARG A 170 17.20 -72.94 53.85
CA ARG A 170 17.76 -71.79 54.58
C ARG A 170 19.26 -71.65 54.38
N ILE A 171 20.02 -72.75 54.42
CA ILE A 171 21.48 -72.73 54.15
C ILE A 171 21.74 -72.22 52.73
N ALA A 172 21.05 -72.78 51.73
CA ALA A 172 21.21 -72.39 50.34
C ALA A 172 20.87 -70.91 50.12
N PHE A 173 19.77 -70.45 50.70
CA PHE A 173 19.32 -69.06 50.66
C PHE A 173 20.31 -68.11 51.34
N CYS A 174 20.83 -68.47 52.52
CA CYS A 174 21.85 -67.66 53.19
C CYS A 174 23.13 -67.53 52.36
N HIS A 175 23.56 -68.63 51.70
CA HIS A 175 24.70 -68.57 50.80
C HIS A 175 24.42 -67.73 49.54
N PHE A 176 23.21 -67.82 48.99
CA PHE A 176 22.76 -67.01 47.86
C PHE A 176 22.82 -65.51 48.20
N GLU A 177 22.17 -65.10 49.30
CA GLU A 177 22.14 -63.70 49.76
C GLU A 177 23.52 -63.17 50.18
N SER A 178 24.39 -64.02 50.72
CA SER A 178 25.80 -63.66 51.00
C SER A 178 26.70 -63.62 49.75
N GLY A 179 26.17 -63.94 48.56
CA GLY A 179 26.92 -63.95 47.29
C GLY A 179 27.80 -65.19 47.06
N ASP A 180 27.79 -66.19 47.96
CA ASP A 180 28.48 -67.47 47.78
C ASP A 180 27.66 -68.41 46.88
N LYS A 181 27.61 -68.04 45.59
CA LYS A 181 26.81 -68.72 44.56
C LYS A 181 27.18 -70.20 44.41
N THR A 182 28.45 -70.55 44.58
CA THR A 182 28.90 -71.95 44.47
C THR A 182 28.24 -72.83 45.53
N LYS A 183 28.24 -72.40 46.79
CA LYS A 183 27.55 -73.14 47.86
C LYS A 183 26.04 -73.06 47.73
N ALA A 184 25.50 -71.92 47.33
CA ALA A 184 24.06 -71.79 47.06
C ALA A 184 23.59 -72.85 46.05
N VAL A 185 24.30 -73.00 44.93
CA VAL A 185 24.02 -74.03 43.91
C VAL A 185 24.11 -75.43 44.49
N GLU A 186 25.16 -75.71 45.28
CA GLU A 186 25.34 -77.01 45.93
C GLU A 186 24.12 -77.38 46.80
N TYR A 187 23.72 -76.48 47.71
CA TYR A 187 22.64 -76.75 48.66
C TYR A 187 21.24 -76.70 48.03
N PHE A 188 20.97 -75.81 47.07
CA PHE A 188 19.71 -75.84 46.31
C PHE A 188 19.60 -77.12 45.46
N SER A 189 20.68 -77.53 44.80
CA SER A 189 20.70 -78.79 44.03
C SER A 189 20.50 -80.01 44.93
N ARG A 190 21.12 -80.00 46.11
CA ARG A 190 20.96 -81.05 47.12
C ARG A 190 19.53 -81.11 47.65
N LEU A 191 18.91 -79.97 47.96
CA LEU A 191 17.50 -79.90 48.37
C LEU A 191 16.59 -80.55 47.32
N MET A 192 16.76 -80.19 46.03
CA MET A 192 15.95 -80.73 44.95
C MET A 192 16.15 -82.24 44.72
N LYS A 193 17.35 -82.76 45.00
CA LYS A 193 17.71 -84.17 44.82
C LYS A 193 17.27 -85.04 46.00
N ASP A 194 17.58 -84.59 47.22
CA ASP A 194 17.37 -85.36 48.45
C ASP A 194 15.91 -85.24 48.93
N TYR A 195 15.23 -84.12 48.62
CA TYR A 195 13.85 -83.84 49.03
C TYR A 195 12.97 -83.41 47.83
N PRO A 196 12.71 -84.31 46.87
CA PRO A 196 11.99 -83.98 45.63
C PRO A 196 10.51 -83.60 45.83
N GLU A 197 9.95 -83.81 47.03
CA GLU A 197 8.58 -83.45 47.42
C GLU A 197 8.54 -82.22 48.36
N SER A 198 9.67 -81.55 48.58
CA SER A 198 9.72 -80.36 49.44
C SER A 198 8.90 -79.21 48.84
N GLU A 199 8.21 -78.45 49.70
CA GLU A 199 7.47 -77.25 49.30
C GLU A 199 8.41 -76.15 48.74
N TYR A 200 9.70 -76.20 49.08
CA TYR A 200 10.71 -75.24 48.60
C TYR A 200 11.39 -75.65 47.29
N LYS A 201 11.08 -76.83 46.73
CA LYS A 201 11.74 -77.34 45.53
C LYS A 201 11.63 -76.39 44.34
N ASP A 202 10.44 -75.82 44.11
CA ASP A 202 10.21 -74.96 42.96
C ASP A 202 10.85 -73.58 43.13
N GLU A 203 10.84 -73.04 44.36
CA GLU A 203 11.61 -71.83 44.67
C GLU A 203 13.12 -72.08 44.53
N ALA A 204 13.64 -73.20 45.05
CA ALA A 204 15.03 -73.58 44.89
C ALA A 204 15.43 -73.71 43.42
N ARG A 205 14.56 -74.28 42.58
CA ARG A 205 14.77 -74.35 41.11
C ARG A 205 14.78 -72.96 40.50
N PHE A 206 13.87 -72.07 40.89
CA PHE A 206 13.86 -70.68 40.46
C PHE A 206 15.16 -69.97 40.83
N ARG A 207 15.59 -70.04 42.10
CA ARG A 207 16.85 -69.45 42.60
C ARG A 207 18.08 -69.98 41.87
N LEU A 208 18.13 -71.29 41.57
CA LEU A 208 19.20 -71.86 40.73
C LEU A 208 19.23 -71.22 39.34
N GLY A 209 18.05 -71.06 38.72
CA GLY A 209 17.93 -70.33 37.47
C GLY A 209 18.44 -68.88 37.61
N GLU A 210 18.11 -68.19 38.70
CA GLU A 210 18.59 -66.82 38.96
C GLU A 210 20.10 -66.73 39.07
N ILE A 211 20.73 -67.69 39.76
CA ILE A 211 22.19 -67.76 39.87
C ILE A 211 22.82 -67.88 38.47
N HIS A 212 22.34 -68.82 37.64
CA HIS A 212 22.85 -68.98 36.28
C HIS A 212 22.59 -67.73 35.42
N PHE A 213 21.42 -67.11 35.57
CA PHE A 213 21.05 -65.89 34.86
C PHE A 213 21.99 -64.72 35.20
N GLU A 214 22.26 -64.48 36.48
CA GLU A 214 23.18 -63.42 36.93
C GLU A 214 24.64 -63.70 36.53
N GLU A 215 25.02 -64.97 36.40
CA GLU A 215 26.32 -65.38 35.87
C GLU A 215 26.38 -65.34 34.33
N HIS A 216 25.31 -64.84 33.67
CA HIS A 216 25.20 -64.73 32.21
C HIS A 216 25.19 -66.09 31.47
N ASN A 217 24.96 -67.17 32.21
CA ASN A 217 24.81 -68.53 31.69
C ASN A 217 23.36 -68.75 31.21
N TYR A 218 22.98 -68.03 30.15
CA TYR A 218 21.59 -67.94 29.69
C TYR A 218 21.02 -69.23 29.12
N ASP A 219 21.84 -70.08 28.51
CA ASP A 219 21.40 -71.40 28.02
C ASP A 219 20.96 -72.30 29.19
N GLU A 220 21.75 -72.37 30.24
CA GLU A 220 21.47 -73.12 31.47
C GLU A 220 20.28 -72.54 32.22
N ALA A 221 20.24 -71.20 32.37
CA ALA A 221 19.11 -70.51 32.99
C ALA A 221 17.80 -70.78 32.23
N ALA A 222 17.81 -70.66 30.89
CA ALA A 222 16.64 -70.95 30.06
C ALA A 222 16.17 -72.40 30.21
N ALA A 223 17.08 -73.37 30.26
CA ALA A 223 16.73 -74.77 30.48
C ALA A 223 16.07 -75.00 31.85
N ILE A 224 16.59 -74.37 32.91
CA ILE A 224 16.05 -74.46 34.28
C ILE A 224 14.66 -73.80 34.35
N TYR A 225 14.51 -72.59 33.82
CA TYR A 225 13.23 -71.87 33.83
C TYR A 225 12.17 -72.55 32.96
N ALA A 226 12.52 -73.03 31.76
CA ALA A 226 11.60 -73.78 30.92
C ALA A 226 11.15 -75.09 31.58
N ASN A 227 12.04 -75.77 32.33
CA ASN A 227 11.67 -76.95 33.10
C ASN A 227 10.72 -76.61 34.26
N LEU A 228 10.98 -75.51 34.97
CA LEU A 228 10.12 -75.04 36.06
C LEU A 228 8.69 -74.78 35.56
N LEU A 229 8.54 -74.10 34.42
CA LEU A 229 7.23 -73.73 33.86
C LEU A 229 6.39 -74.89 33.31
N LEU A 230 6.88 -76.14 33.28
CA LEU A 230 6.10 -77.29 32.81
C LEU A 230 4.91 -77.62 33.72
N SER A 231 4.99 -77.32 35.01
CA SER A 231 3.95 -77.65 36.00
C SER A 231 3.82 -76.64 37.15
N TYR A 232 4.51 -75.50 37.07
CA TYR A 232 4.57 -74.51 38.15
C TYR A 232 3.53 -73.40 37.94
N GLU A 233 2.75 -73.10 38.98
CA GLU A 233 1.77 -72.00 39.04
C GLU A 233 1.96 -71.13 40.30
N GLY A 234 3.19 -71.07 40.83
CA GLY A 234 3.49 -70.36 42.07
C GLY A 234 3.88 -68.89 41.91
N PRO A 235 4.26 -68.21 43.00
CA PRO A 235 4.50 -66.76 43.02
C PRO A 235 5.56 -66.25 42.02
N PHE A 236 6.52 -67.09 41.63
CA PHE A 236 7.60 -66.70 40.71
C PHE A 236 7.25 -66.90 39.23
N PHE A 237 6.01 -67.27 38.89
CA PHE A 237 5.63 -67.67 37.53
C PHE A 237 5.95 -66.59 36.48
N ASN A 238 5.48 -65.36 36.71
CA ASN A 238 5.70 -64.24 35.79
C ASN A 238 7.16 -63.82 35.70
N MET A 239 7.88 -63.81 36.83
CA MET A 239 9.32 -63.53 36.84
C MET A 239 10.11 -64.64 36.12
N THR A 240 9.69 -65.90 36.24
CA THR A 240 10.30 -67.04 35.54
C THR A 240 10.10 -66.92 34.02
N LEU A 241 8.90 -66.55 33.57
CA LEU A 241 8.61 -66.30 32.16
C LEU A 241 9.43 -65.13 31.60
N TYR A 242 9.53 -64.04 32.35
CA TYR A 242 10.33 -62.88 32.00
C TYR A 242 11.81 -63.26 31.86
N LYS A 243 12.41 -63.90 32.87
CA LYS A 243 13.82 -64.33 32.84
C LYS A 243 14.08 -65.39 31.77
N LEU A 244 13.12 -66.26 31.48
CA LEU A 244 13.19 -67.20 30.35
C LEU A 244 13.21 -66.47 29.00
N GLY A 245 12.28 -65.53 28.79
CA GLY A 245 12.21 -64.70 27.59
C GLY A 245 13.52 -63.93 27.38
N TRP A 246 14.05 -63.32 28.44
CA TRP A 246 15.29 -62.57 28.42
C TRP A 246 16.51 -63.46 28.15
N SER A 247 16.54 -64.67 28.70
CA SER A 247 17.58 -65.67 28.40
C SER A 247 17.55 -66.10 26.92
N TYR A 248 16.35 -66.27 26.34
CA TYR A 248 16.22 -66.53 24.91
C TYR A 248 16.63 -65.33 24.05
N PHE A 249 16.30 -64.12 24.48
CA PHE A 249 16.68 -62.88 23.81
C PHE A 249 18.20 -62.74 23.73
N ASN A 250 18.91 -62.87 24.86
CA ASN A 250 20.37 -62.77 24.93
C ASN A 250 21.11 -63.91 24.21
N THR A 251 20.42 -65.00 23.89
CA THR A 251 20.95 -66.10 23.08
C THR A 251 20.48 -66.06 21.62
N ASN A 252 19.94 -64.92 21.15
CA ASN A 252 19.44 -64.68 19.79
C ASN A 252 18.35 -65.66 19.33
N ARG A 253 17.64 -66.30 20.26
CA ARG A 253 16.51 -67.19 19.98
C ARG A 253 15.21 -66.40 20.05
N PHE A 254 15.12 -65.38 19.20
CA PHE A 254 14.06 -64.36 19.20
C PHE A 254 12.64 -64.93 19.06
N GLU A 255 12.41 -65.96 18.24
CA GLU A 255 11.08 -66.61 18.14
C GLU A 255 10.61 -67.21 19.48
N LYS A 256 11.54 -67.81 20.25
CA LYS A 256 11.26 -68.33 21.58
C LYS A 256 11.07 -67.21 22.59
N ALA A 257 11.89 -66.15 22.50
CA ALA A 257 11.75 -64.96 23.34
C ALA A 257 10.37 -64.31 23.16
N ILE A 258 9.95 -64.08 21.90
CA ILE A 258 8.62 -63.58 21.55
C ILE A 258 7.55 -64.46 22.19
N SER A 259 7.63 -65.78 22.00
CA SER A 259 6.64 -66.71 22.58
C SER A 259 6.55 -66.60 24.10
N SER A 260 7.69 -66.53 24.80
CA SER A 260 7.74 -66.38 26.26
C SER A 260 7.19 -65.04 26.75
N PHE A 261 7.57 -63.94 26.10
CA PHE A 261 7.08 -62.60 26.47
C PHE A 261 5.61 -62.38 26.10
N ILE A 262 5.14 -62.91 24.97
CA ILE A 262 3.70 -62.89 24.62
C ILE A 262 2.88 -63.64 25.66
N PHE A 263 3.35 -64.81 26.10
CA PHE A 263 2.68 -65.56 27.14
C PHE A 263 2.64 -64.79 28.46
N LEU A 264 3.75 -64.13 28.83
CA LEU A 264 3.82 -63.24 29.99
C LEU A 264 2.83 -62.07 29.89
N ILE A 265 2.78 -61.39 28.74
CA ILE A 265 1.84 -60.28 28.50
C ILE A 265 0.40 -60.75 28.66
N ASP A 266 0.07 -61.93 28.11
CA ASP A 266 -1.30 -62.49 28.18
C ASP A 266 -1.68 -62.86 29.62
N ASP A 267 -0.76 -63.44 30.40
CA ASP A 267 -0.99 -63.74 31.83
C ASP A 267 -1.18 -62.46 32.65
N LEU A 268 -0.28 -61.48 32.49
CA LEU A 268 -0.35 -60.19 33.17
C LEU A 268 -1.63 -59.42 32.82
N SER A 269 -2.05 -59.45 31.55
CA SER A 269 -3.30 -58.82 31.12
C SER A 269 -4.52 -59.46 31.80
N ARG A 270 -4.60 -60.79 31.90
CA ARG A 270 -5.68 -61.47 32.63
C ARG A 270 -5.66 -61.15 34.12
N ALA A 271 -4.48 -61.08 34.73
CA ALA A 271 -4.32 -60.76 36.15
C ALA A 271 -4.72 -59.30 36.47
N ALA A 272 -4.42 -58.36 35.57
CA ALA A 272 -4.78 -56.95 35.70
C ALA A 272 -6.30 -56.72 35.64
N GLU A 273 -7.03 -57.48 34.81
CA GLU A 273 -8.50 -57.48 34.76
C GLU A 273 -9.13 -57.95 36.09
N ALA A 274 -8.44 -58.82 36.83
CA ALA A 274 -8.95 -59.44 38.05
C ALA A 274 -8.63 -58.68 39.35
N SER A 275 -7.78 -57.64 39.32
CA SER A 275 -7.22 -57.00 40.53
C SER A 275 -7.62 -55.53 40.75
N THR A 276 -7.72 -55.12 42.03
CA THR A 276 -8.00 -53.73 42.47
C THR A 276 -6.71 -52.99 42.90
N ASP A 277 -6.23 -52.14 41.99
CA ASP A 277 -5.34 -50.97 42.10
C ASP A 277 -3.87 -51.05 42.55
N SER A 278 -3.41 -51.86 43.52
CA SER A 278 -1.98 -51.80 43.93
C SER A 278 -1.06 -52.73 43.11
N MET A 279 -1.53 -53.91 42.72
CA MET A 279 -0.76 -54.87 41.90
C MET A 279 -0.72 -54.50 40.42
N ARG A 280 -1.40 -53.43 40.02
CA ARG A 280 -1.45 -52.96 38.63
C ARG A 280 -0.16 -52.28 38.20
N GLY A 281 0.56 -51.62 39.10
CA GLY A 281 1.79 -50.88 38.78
C GLY A 281 2.92 -51.80 38.32
N GLU A 282 3.38 -52.71 39.19
CA GLU A 282 4.46 -53.65 38.86
C GLU A 282 4.12 -54.57 37.67
N ALA A 283 2.87 -55.01 37.57
CA ALA A 283 2.40 -55.79 36.43
C ALA A 283 2.38 -54.97 35.12
N SER A 284 2.14 -53.66 35.19
CA SER A 284 2.19 -52.76 34.04
C SER A 284 3.62 -52.57 33.55
N ASP A 285 4.57 -52.30 34.46
CA ASP A 285 5.98 -52.09 34.10
C ASP A 285 6.57 -53.33 33.42
N LEU A 286 6.34 -54.51 34.01
CA LEU A 286 6.82 -55.78 33.45
C LEU A 286 6.18 -56.09 32.09
N ARG A 287 4.91 -55.71 31.90
CA ARG A 287 4.20 -55.87 30.63
C ARG A 287 4.76 -54.94 29.55
N GLU A 288 5.03 -53.68 29.86
CA GLU A 288 5.62 -52.71 28.93
C GLU A 288 7.03 -53.13 28.50
N GLU A 289 7.82 -53.64 29.45
CA GLU A 289 9.15 -54.16 29.15
C GLU A 289 9.08 -55.41 28.25
N ALA A 290 8.16 -56.34 28.53
CA ALA A 290 7.93 -57.50 27.69
C ALA A 290 7.50 -57.11 26.26
N ILE A 291 6.63 -56.10 26.10
CA ILE A 291 6.25 -55.56 24.78
C ILE A 291 7.48 -55.00 24.06
N SER A 292 8.37 -54.32 24.79
CA SER A 292 9.62 -53.78 24.22
C SER A 292 10.54 -54.89 23.71
N TYR A 293 10.77 -55.96 24.47
CA TYR A 293 11.56 -57.09 23.99
C TYR A 293 10.90 -57.85 22.83
N VAL A 294 9.57 -57.93 22.79
CA VAL A 294 8.84 -58.50 21.64
C VAL A 294 9.07 -57.65 20.40
N ALA A 295 8.95 -56.32 20.50
CA ALA A 295 9.22 -55.40 19.41
C ALA A 295 10.69 -55.50 18.94
N GLU A 296 11.66 -55.48 19.86
CA GLU A 296 13.08 -55.66 19.53
C GLU A 296 13.34 -57.02 18.85
N SER A 297 12.74 -58.09 19.36
CA SER A 297 12.86 -59.42 18.76
C SER A 297 12.31 -59.46 17.33
N PHE A 298 11.16 -58.81 17.07
CA PHE A 298 10.64 -58.70 15.71
C PHE A 298 11.56 -57.88 14.82
N ALA A 299 12.12 -56.77 15.31
CA ALA A 299 13.06 -55.96 14.55
C ALA A 299 14.27 -56.76 14.03
N GLU A 300 14.72 -57.77 14.79
CA GLU A 300 15.87 -58.62 14.42
C GLU A 300 15.52 -59.76 13.43
N ILE A 301 14.28 -60.26 13.39
CA ILE A 301 13.91 -61.46 12.58
C ILE A 301 13.07 -61.19 11.32
N GLY A 302 12.65 -59.95 11.08
CA GLY A 302 11.91 -59.59 9.86
C GLY A 302 10.96 -58.39 10.00
N GLY A 303 11.02 -57.69 11.12
CA GLY A 303 10.34 -56.42 11.36
C GLY A 303 8.83 -56.52 11.33
N ALA A 304 8.21 -55.44 10.86
CA ALA A 304 6.76 -55.28 10.90
C ALA A 304 5.99 -56.30 10.06
N ALA A 305 6.58 -56.81 8.97
CA ALA A 305 5.95 -57.83 8.14
C ALA A 305 5.82 -59.17 8.90
N THR A 306 6.85 -59.57 9.65
CA THR A 306 6.80 -60.75 10.51
C THR A 306 5.86 -60.55 11.69
N ALA A 307 5.86 -59.35 12.29
CA ALA A 307 4.92 -59.01 13.36
C ALA A 307 3.45 -59.07 12.89
N GLU A 308 3.13 -58.49 11.71
CA GLU A 308 1.79 -58.56 11.10
C GLU A 308 1.34 -60.00 10.92
N LYS A 309 2.18 -60.83 10.29
CA LYS A 309 1.85 -62.24 10.07
C LYS A 309 1.63 -62.99 11.39
N PHE A 310 2.54 -62.83 12.35
CA PHE A 310 2.46 -63.51 13.64
C PHE A 310 1.18 -63.14 14.41
N LEU A 311 0.85 -61.84 14.48
CA LEU A 311 -0.32 -61.35 15.20
C LEU A 311 -1.63 -61.77 14.51
N ILE A 312 -1.67 -61.82 13.17
CA ILE A 312 -2.81 -62.36 12.42
C ILE A 312 -3.00 -63.85 12.72
N ASP A 313 -1.92 -64.65 12.68
CA ASP A 313 -1.97 -66.10 12.90
C ASP A 313 -2.40 -66.44 14.34
N MET A 314 -2.02 -65.63 15.33
CA MET A 314 -2.39 -65.80 16.74
C MET A 314 -3.86 -65.40 17.04
N GLY A 315 -4.47 -64.61 16.16
CA GLY A 315 -5.75 -63.96 16.40
C GLY A 315 -5.58 -62.67 17.22
N GLU A 316 -6.30 -61.63 16.82
CA GLU A 316 -6.15 -60.28 17.36
C GLU A 316 -6.36 -60.21 18.89
N LYS A 317 -5.36 -59.68 19.60
CA LYS A 317 -5.38 -59.42 21.05
C LYS A 317 -5.26 -57.93 21.35
N GLU A 318 -5.71 -57.50 22.53
CA GLU A 318 -5.70 -56.09 22.94
C GLU A 318 -4.31 -55.44 22.86
N TYR A 319 -3.25 -56.16 23.22
CA TYR A 319 -1.88 -55.66 23.19
C TYR A 319 -1.24 -55.63 21.80
N SER A 320 -1.91 -56.16 20.76
CA SER A 320 -1.35 -56.26 19.41
C SER A 320 -0.99 -54.87 18.84
N GLY A 321 -1.82 -53.87 19.09
CA GLY A 321 -1.55 -52.48 18.68
C GLY A 321 -0.34 -51.89 19.41
N ALA A 322 -0.15 -52.20 20.70
CA ALA A 322 0.98 -51.71 21.49
C ALA A 322 2.32 -52.24 20.97
N ILE A 323 2.37 -53.50 20.48
CA ILE A 323 3.57 -54.07 19.87
C ILE A 323 3.95 -53.30 18.59
N PHE A 324 2.99 -53.00 17.72
CA PHE A 324 3.25 -52.19 16.53
C PHE A 324 3.70 -50.77 16.88
N ILE A 325 3.08 -50.15 17.89
CA ILE A 325 3.48 -48.82 18.34
C ILE A 325 4.94 -48.82 18.80
N ARG A 326 5.30 -49.76 19.68
CA ARG A 326 6.66 -49.86 20.22
C ARG A 326 7.68 -50.24 19.15
N LEU A 327 7.33 -51.12 18.21
CA LEU A 327 8.20 -51.46 17.07
C LEU A 327 8.45 -50.25 16.17
N GLY A 328 7.43 -49.46 15.88
CA GLY A 328 7.59 -48.22 15.11
C GLY A 328 8.46 -47.20 15.85
N GLU A 329 8.26 -47.03 17.16
CA GLU A 329 9.06 -46.14 18.00
C GLU A 329 10.53 -46.59 18.08
N LEU A 330 10.78 -47.89 18.20
CA LEU A 330 12.12 -48.46 18.14
C LEU A 330 12.81 -48.14 16.79
N TYR A 331 12.09 -48.25 15.68
CA TYR A 331 12.64 -47.86 14.38
C TYR A 331 12.92 -46.35 14.30
N GLU A 332 12.06 -45.50 14.87
CA GLU A 332 12.33 -44.06 14.97
C GLU A 332 13.57 -43.75 15.83
N GLU A 333 13.72 -44.40 17.00
CA GLU A 333 14.89 -44.29 17.89
C GLU A 333 16.18 -44.70 17.17
N ARG A 334 16.10 -45.74 16.34
CA ARG A 334 17.20 -46.21 15.48
C ARG A 334 17.33 -45.44 14.16
N THR A 335 16.55 -44.38 13.95
CA THR A 335 16.53 -43.52 12.73
C THR A 335 16.10 -44.21 11.43
N PHE A 336 15.51 -45.39 11.51
CA PHE A 336 14.90 -46.15 10.40
C PHE A 336 13.48 -45.64 10.11
N PHE A 337 13.38 -44.42 9.60
CA PHE A 337 12.10 -43.71 9.51
C PHE A 337 11.12 -44.29 8.47
N GLU A 338 11.60 -44.90 7.39
CA GLU A 338 10.71 -45.56 6.40
C GLU A 338 10.15 -46.88 6.96
N GLU A 339 10.96 -47.64 7.70
CA GLU A 339 10.54 -48.85 8.40
C GLU A 339 9.54 -48.53 9.52
N ALA A 340 9.74 -47.43 10.25
CA ALA A 340 8.76 -46.93 11.21
C ALA A 340 7.41 -46.61 10.53
N ALA A 341 7.45 -45.90 9.39
CA ALA A 341 6.25 -45.59 8.62
C ALA A 341 5.54 -46.85 8.10
N ASP A 342 6.26 -47.82 7.52
CA ASP A 342 5.69 -49.11 7.09
C ASP A 342 5.06 -49.88 8.27
N THR A 343 5.69 -49.82 9.45
CA THR A 343 5.16 -50.44 10.68
C THR A 343 3.80 -49.87 11.05
N TYR A 344 3.68 -48.54 11.06
CA TYR A 344 2.41 -47.86 11.35
C TYR A 344 1.37 -48.04 10.23
N GLU A 345 1.78 -48.09 8.96
CA GLU A 345 0.88 -48.38 7.83
C GLU A 345 0.25 -49.78 7.96
N ARG A 346 1.04 -50.80 8.31
CA ARG A 346 0.54 -52.15 8.57
C ARG A 346 -0.43 -52.19 9.75
N MET A 347 -0.14 -51.45 10.81
CA MET A 347 -1.05 -51.31 11.94
C MET A 347 -2.39 -50.72 11.51
N LEU A 348 -2.38 -49.62 10.74
CA LEU A 348 -3.61 -48.95 10.28
C LEU A 348 -4.37 -49.75 9.21
N LYS A 349 -3.71 -50.66 8.50
CA LYS A 349 -4.40 -51.63 7.62
C LYS A 349 -5.28 -52.60 8.41
N ILE A 350 -4.87 -52.95 9.64
CA ILE A 350 -5.63 -53.82 10.55
C ILE A 350 -6.71 -53.00 11.29
N TRP A 351 -6.33 -51.84 11.83
CA TRP A 351 -7.22 -50.97 12.62
C TRP A 351 -7.42 -49.57 12.04
N PRO A 352 -7.99 -49.44 10.83
CA PRO A 352 -8.17 -48.14 10.19
C PRO A 352 -9.12 -47.21 10.96
N PHE A 353 -9.99 -47.78 11.81
CA PHE A 353 -11.02 -47.07 12.58
C PHE A 353 -10.77 -47.03 14.09
N ALA A 354 -9.52 -47.16 14.53
CA ALA A 354 -9.16 -46.95 15.93
C ALA A 354 -9.30 -45.45 16.31
N PRO A 355 -9.63 -45.11 17.57
CA PRO A 355 -9.77 -43.72 18.00
C PRO A 355 -8.49 -42.89 17.79
N ARG A 356 -7.31 -43.49 17.97
CA ARG A 356 -5.99 -42.84 17.77
C ARG A 356 -5.37 -43.10 16.39
N ALA A 357 -6.16 -43.57 15.43
CA ALA A 357 -5.69 -43.83 14.07
C ALA A 357 -5.18 -42.56 13.36
N PRO A 358 -5.82 -41.37 13.49
CA PRO A 358 -5.30 -40.13 12.92
C PRO A 358 -3.90 -39.76 13.44
N GLU A 359 -3.63 -39.91 14.74
CA GLU A 359 -2.31 -39.64 15.32
C GLU A 359 -1.25 -40.62 14.80
N THR A 360 -1.64 -41.88 14.61
CA THR A 360 -0.77 -42.89 13.99
C THR A 360 -0.49 -42.56 12.52
N GLN A 361 -1.49 -42.04 11.79
CA GLN A 361 -1.31 -41.55 10.43
C GLN A 361 -0.38 -40.34 10.37
N GLU A 362 -0.42 -39.45 11.37
CA GLU A 362 0.55 -38.36 11.48
C GLU A 362 1.97 -38.91 11.71
N LYS A 363 2.16 -39.97 12.51
CA LYS A 363 3.48 -40.63 12.65
C LYS A 363 4.01 -41.15 11.31
N ILE A 364 3.17 -41.77 10.47
CA ILE A 364 3.54 -42.19 9.10
C ILE A 364 4.03 -40.99 8.28
N ILE A 365 3.28 -39.88 8.30
CA ILE A 365 3.65 -38.65 7.59
C ILE A 365 5.01 -38.13 8.09
N GLN A 366 5.22 -38.07 9.41
CA GLN A 366 6.48 -37.61 10.01
C GLN A 366 7.65 -38.54 9.70
N GLY A 367 7.44 -39.86 9.67
CA GLY A 367 8.44 -40.84 9.25
C GLY A 367 8.96 -40.54 7.85
N TYR A 368 8.06 -40.40 6.87
CA TYR A 368 8.47 -40.07 5.50
C TYR A 368 9.10 -38.66 5.37
N ILE A 369 8.68 -37.68 6.18
CA ILE A 369 9.34 -36.36 6.21
C ILE A 369 10.78 -36.50 6.70
N ARG A 370 11.01 -37.22 7.81
CA ARG A 370 12.35 -37.43 8.39
C ARG A 370 13.25 -38.27 7.47
N ALA A 371 12.67 -39.17 6.68
CA ALA A 371 13.35 -39.89 5.60
C ALA A 371 13.65 -39.03 4.35
N ALA A 372 13.26 -37.74 4.33
CA ALA A 372 13.30 -36.86 3.17
C ALA A 372 12.52 -37.38 1.94
N ASN A 373 11.57 -38.28 2.14
CA ASN A 373 10.73 -38.86 1.10
C ASN A 373 9.42 -38.06 0.94
N LYS A 374 9.52 -36.89 0.32
CA LYS A 374 8.39 -35.97 0.15
C LYS A 374 7.20 -36.59 -0.59
N VAL A 375 7.45 -37.44 -1.57
CA VAL A 375 6.37 -38.07 -2.37
C VAL A 375 5.54 -39.02 -1.53
N ALA A 376 6.18 -39.84 -0.69
CA ALA A 376 5.48 -40.73 0.24
C ALA A 376 4.74 -39.92 1.33
N ALA A 377 5.37 -38.88 1.87
CA ALA A 377 4.72 -37.98 2.84
C ALA A 377 3.45 -37.33 2.27
N ASP A 378 3.48 -36.80 1.04
CA ASP A 378 2.31 -36.19 0.39
C ASP A 378 1.19 -37.22 0.17
N LYS A 379 1.52 -38.46 -0.23
CA LYS A 379 0.53 -39.54 -0.34
C LYS A 379 -0.09 -39.87 1.02
N ALA A 380 0.72 -39.96 2.08
CA ALA A 380 0.24 -40.22 3.43
C ALA A 380 -0.66 -39.08 3.95
N ARG A 381 -0.41 -37.83 3.56
CA ARG A 381 -1.32 -36.70 3.83
C ARG A 381 -2.63 -36.82 3.07
N ASP A 382 -2.60 -37.20 1.79
CA ASP A 382 -3.83 -37.42 1.01
C ASP A 382 -4.69 -38.53 1.67
N VAL A 383 -4.05 -39.61 2.17
CA VAL A 383 -4.72 -40.67 2.96
C VAL A 383 -5.30 -40.13 4.26
N MET A 384 -4.57 -39.27 5.00
CA MET A 384 -5.08 -38.62 6.21
C MET A 384 -6.38 -37.87 5.93
N VAL A 385 -6.39 -37.04 4.90
CA VAL A 385 -7.57 -36.21 4.55
C VAL A 385 -8.74 -37.08 4.11
N ALA A 386 -8.49 -38.10 3.29
CA ALA A 386 -9.54 -38.97 2.76
C ALA A 386 -10.18 -39.86 3.83
N THR A 387 -9.36 -40.42 4.73
CA THR A 387 -9.79 -41.44 5.69
C THR A 387 -10.34 -40.84 6.99
N TYR A 388 -9.81 -39.69 7.41
CA TYR A 388 -10.12 -39.11 8.73
C TYR A 388 -10.79 -37.74 8.68
N GLY A 389 -10.89 -37.11 7.51
CA GLY A 389 -11.49 -35.78 7.39
C GLY A 389 -13.02 -35.75 7.54
N PRO A 390 -13.64 -34.55 7.61
CA PRO A 390 -15.08 -34.39 7.72
C PRO A 390 -15.85 -35.19 6.65
N GLY A 391 -16.82 -36.00 7.08
CA GLY A 391 -17.66 -36.83 6.23
C GLY A 391 -17.09 -38.21 5.87
N SER A 392 -15.85 -38.51 6.30
CA SER A 392 -15.24 -39.84 6.18
C SER A 392 -15.93 -40.87 7.08
N ASP A 393 -15.74 -42.16 6.80
CA ASP A 393 -16.31 -43.24 7.62
C ASP A 393 -15.77 -43.24 9.06
N TRP A 394 -14.52 -42.82 9.27
CA TRP A 394 -13.98 -42.62 10.61
C TRP A 394 -14.71 -41.50 11.35
N SER A 395 -14.87 -40.33 10.71
CA SER A 395 -15.53 -39.16 11.32
C SER A 395 -17.03 -39.38 11.61
N LYS A 396 -17.68 -40.30 10.90
CA LYS A 396 -19.06 -40.71 11.21
C LYS A 396 -19.15 -41.52 12.50
N LYS A 397 -18.09 -42.29 12.81
CA LYS A 397 -18.02 -43.11 14.03
C LYS A 397 -17.59 -42.29 15.24
N PHE A 398 -16.69 -41.33 15.04
CA PHE A 398 -16.22 -40.39 16.06
C PHE A 398 -16.54 -38.98 15.58
N SER A 399 -17.70 -38.44 15.94
CA SER A 399 -18.20 -37.16 15.43
C SER A 399 -17.98 -35.97 16.36
N GLU A 400 -17.59 -36.22 17.61
CA GLU A 400 -17.35 -35.21 18.64
C GLU A 400 -16.38 -35.74 19.72
N GLY A 401 -15.80 -34.84 20.49
CA GLY A 401 -14.86 -35.15 21.58
C GLY A 401 -13.39 -35.13 21.16
N GLU A 402 -12.51 -35.41 22.13
CA GLU A 402 -11.05 -35.20 22.01
C GLU A 402 -10.43 -35.84 20.77
N PHE A 403 -10.80 -37.09 20.45
CA PHE A 403 -10.29 -37.78 19.25
C PHE A 403 -10.71 -37.10 17.95
N TYR A 404 -11.97 -36.66 17.87
CA TYR A 404 -12.47 -35.96 16.69
C TYR A 404 -11.78 -34.62 16.52
N ASP A 405 -11.69 -33.83 17.61
CA ASP A 405 -11.03 -32.52 17.59
C ASP A 405 -9.57 -32.65 17.15
N LYS A 406 -8.86 -33.66 17.67
CA LYS A 406 -7.47 -33.92 17.28
C LYS A 406 -7.35 -34.36 15.82
N ALA A 407 -8.27 -35.21 15.34
CA ALA A 407 -8.32 -35.59 13.93
C ALA A 407 -8.55 -34.37 13.02
N MET A 408 -9.49 -33.48 13.38
CA MET A 408 -9.80 -32.28 12.59
C MET A 408 -8.62 -31.32 12.55
N GLU A 409 -7.91 -31.14 13.66
CA GLU A 409 -6.66 -30.36 13.72
C GLU A 409 -5.62 -30.92 12.73
N LEU A 410 -5.35 -32.23 12.79
CA LEU A 410 -4.36 -32.90 11.94
C LEU A 410 -4.75 -32.89 10.46
N VAL A 411 -6.02 -33.15 10.14
CA VAL A 411 -6.54 -33.13 8.77
C VAL A 411 -6.46 -31.72 8.19
N SER A 412 -6.93 -30.71 8.93
CA SER A 412 -6.89 -29.31 8.51
C SER A 412 -5.46 -28.86 8.23
N LYS A 413 -4.53 -29.12 9.16
CA LYS A 413 -3.09 -28.84 9.02
C LYS A 413 -2.51 -29.49 7.76
N ASN A 414 -2.73 -30.78 7.56
CA ASN A 414 -2.12 -31.50 6.43
C ASN A 414 -2.74 -31.13 5.09
N LEU A 415 -4.04 -30.84 5.03
CA LEU A 415 -4.70 -30.34 3.82
C LEU A 415 -4.18 -28.94 3.42
N TYR A 416 -3.97 -28.06 4.41
CA TYR A 416 -3.34 -26.76 4.21
C TYR A 416 -1.91 -26.91 3.65
N ILE A 417 -1.09 -27.81 4.22
CA ILE A 417 0.27 -28.08 3.72
C ILE A 417 0.22 -28.58 2.28
N LEU A 418 -0.64 -29.55 1.97
CA LEU A 418 -0.80 -30.07 0.61
C LEU A 418 -1.17 -28.99 -0.41
N ALA A 419 -2.04 -28.05 -0.04
CA ALA A 419 -2.47 -26.97 -0.91
C ALA A 419 -1.36 -25.94 -1.14
N THR A 420 -0.71 -25.49 -0.06
CA THR A 420 0.38 -24.51 -0.11
C THR A 420 1.65 -25.03 -0.78
N ASP A 421 2.00 -26.30 -0.59
CA ASP A 421 3.10 -26.95 -1.32
C ASP A 421 2.82 -27.03 -2.82
N ALA A 422 1.57 -27.32 -3.20
CA ALA A 422 1.17 -27.31 -4.60
C ALA A 422 1.29 -25.90 -5.20
N GLN A 423 0.84 -24.86 -4.48
CA GLN A 423 0.99 -23.47 -4.91
C GLN A 423 2.47 -23.06 -5.02
N ALA A 424 3.31 -23.44 -4.04
CA ALA A 424 4.74 -23.11 -4.05
C ALA A 424 5.44 -23.74 -5.26
N ARG A 425 5.18 -25.03 -5.54
CA ARG A 425 5.66 -25.71 -6.76
C ARG A 425 5.14 -25.03 -8.03
N ALA A 426 3.86 -24.64 -8.04
CA ALA A 426 3.26 -23.96 -9.18
C ALA A 426 3.94 -22.62 -9.50
N ARG A 427 4.27 -21.84 -8.47
CA ARG A 427 5.01 -20.56 -8.59
C ARG A 427 6.44 -20.78 -9.09
N GLU A 428 7.16 -21.74 -8.51
CA GLU A 428 8.55 -22.06 -8.88
C GLU A 428 8.66 -22.52 -10.34
N LEU A 429 7.77 -23.42 -10.76
CA LEU A 429 7.78 -24.02 -12.10
C LEU A 429 6.95 -23.24 -13.12
N LYS A 430 6.22 -22.19 -12.71
CA LYS A 430 5.22 -21.47 -13.51
C LYS A 430 4.22 -22.43 -14.18
N SER A 431 3.75 -23.41 -13.42
CA SER A 431 2.96 -24.54 -13.91
C SER A 431 1.46 -24.31 -13.69
N GLU A 432 0.73 -24.08 -14.78
CA GLU A 432 -0.73 -23.94 -14.77
C GLU A 432 -1.43 -25.18 -14.16
N LYS A 433 -0.89 -26.36 -14.42
CA LYS A 433 -1.41 -27.63 -13.89
C LYS A 433 -1.31 -27.67 -12.37
N ASP A 434 -0.18 -27.23 -11.80
CA ASP A 434 0.02 -27.25 -10.35
C ASP A 434 -0.82 -26.20 -9.63
N TYR A 435 -1.07 -25.04 -10.26
CA TYR A 435 -2.05 -24.07 -9.74
C TYR A 435 -3.46 -24.66 -9.68
N LYS A 436 -3.88 -25.43 -10.70
CA LYS A 436 -5.18 -26.14 -10.67
C LYS A 436 -5.25 -27.17 -9.54
N VAL A 437 -4.16 -27.87 -9.25
CA VAL A 437 -4.06 -28.79 -8.11
C VAL A 437 -4.19 -28.02 -6.79
N ALA A 438 -3.50 -26.90 -6.64
CA ALA A 438 -3.60 -26.04 -5.45
C ALA A 438 -5.02 -25.51 -5.25
N LEU A 439 -5.66 -25.00 -6.31
CA LEU A 439 -7.05 -24.51 -6.29
C LEU A 439 -8.04 -25.60 -5.86
N ALA A 440 -7.90 -26.82 -6.38
CA ALA A 440 -8.75 -27.94 -5.97
C ALA A 440 -8.59 -28.25 -4.48
N ARG A 441 -7.36 -28.24 -3.96
CA ARG A 441 -7.08 -28.48 -2.53
C ARG A 441 -7.59 -27.36 -1.64
N TYR A 442 -7.44 -26.10 -2.05
CA TYR A 442 -8.02 -24.96 -1.31
C TYR A 442 -9.55 -25.02 -1.29
N MET A 443 -10.18 -25.40 -2.40
CA MET A 443 -11.63 -25.60 -2.45
C MET A 443 -12.08 -26.69 -1.46
N ILE A 444 -11.39 -27.84 -1.42
CA ILE A 444 -11.69 -28.91 -0.46
C ILE A 444 -11.48 -28.42 0.98
N TYR A 445 -10.44 -27.62 1.25
CA TYR A 445 -10.20 -27.06 2.57
C TYR A 445 -11.36 -26.16 3.00
N LEU A 446 -11.77 -25.22 2.15
CA LEU A 446 -12.83 -24.25 2.47
C LEU A 446 -14.21 -24.90 2.58
N GLU A 447 -14.45 -25.99 1.86
CA GLU A 447 -15.67 -26.79 2.00
C GLU A 447 -15.72 -27.52 3.34
N LYS A 448 -14.60 -28.12 3.76
CA LYS A 448 -14.52 -28.94 4.98
C LYS A 448 -14.29 -28.14 6.25
N PHE A 449 -13.59 -27.01 6.16
CA PHE A 449 -13.18 -26.17 7.28
C PHE A 449 -13.42 -24.69 6.97
N PRO A 450 -14.67 -24.24 6.75
CA PRO A 450 -14.97 -22.85 6.40
C PRO A 450 -14.64 -21.86 7.54
N GLU A 451 -14.65 -22.32 8.80
CA GLU A 451 -14.35 -21.51 10.00
C GLU A 451 -13.03 -21.92 10.68
N GLY A 452 -12.21 -22.74 10.01
CA GLY A 452 -10.91 -23.15 10.55
C GLY A 452 -9.91 -21.98 10.67
N GLU A 453 -8.88 -22.15 11.51
CA GLU A 453 -7.86 -21.12 11.78
C GLU A 453 -7.24 -20.52 10.51
N ASN A 454 -6.95 -21.35 9.50
CA ASN A 454 -6.33 -20.89 8.25
C ASN A 454 -7.34 -20.51 7.14
N SER A 455 -8.65 -20.45 7.41
CA SER A 455 -9.66 -20.30 6.34
C SER A 455 -9.54 -18.98 5.58
N ALA A 456 -9.36 -17.87 6.29
CA ALA A 456 -9.14 -16.57 5.67
C ALA A 456 -7.90 -16.57 4.77
N LYS A 457 -6.81 -17.16 5.27
CA LYS A 457 -5.53 -17.30 4.55
C LYS A 457 -5.65 -18.18 3.31
N VAL A 458 -6.36 -19.30 3.44
CA VAL A 458 -6.64 -20.23 2.34
C VAL A 458 -7.52 -19.57 1.27
N GLN A 459 -8.58 -18.88 1.66
CA GLN A 459 -9.45 -18.15 0.73
C GLN A 459 -8.67 -17.06 -0.02
N TYR A 460 -7.75 -16.39 0.66
CA TYR A 460 -6.83 -15.44 0.04
C TYR A 460 -5.85 -16.12 -0.93
N TYR A 461 -5.19 -17.21 -0.54
CA TYR A 461 -4.27 -17.94 -1.43
C TYR A 461 -4.97 -18.58 -2.63
N GLN A 462 -6.24 -18.98 -2.48
CA GLN A 462 -7.07 -19.38 -3.61
C GLN A 462 -7.24 -18.22 -4.61
N ALA A 463 -7.52 -17.01 -4.13
CA ALA A 463 -7.63 -15.82 -4.97
C ALA A 463 -6.31 -15.50 -5.68
N GLU A 464 -5.18 -15.60 -4.96
CA GLU A 464 -3.84 -15.42 -5.54
C GLU A 464 -3.57 -16.45 -6.65
N CYS A 465 -4.00 -17.71 -6.49
CA CYS A 465 -3.84 -18.72 -7.54
C CYS A 465 -4.65 -18.38 -8.80
N PHE A 466 -5.89 -17.89 -8.66
CA PHE A 466 -6.66 -17.41 -9.81
C PHE A 466 -5.98 -16.23 -10.50
N TYR A 467 -5.44 -15.30 -9.70
CA TYR A 467 -4.74 -14.12 -10.23
C TYR A 467 -3.50 -14.50 -11.04
N GLU A 468 -2.67 -15.41 -10.55
CA GLU A 468 -1.46 -15.90 -11.24
C GLU A 468 -1.78 -16.70 -12.52
N LEU A 469 -2.96 -17.34 -12.56
CA LEU A 469 -3.47 -18.00 -13.77
C LEU A 469 -4.02 -17.00 -14.81
N GLY A 470 -4.10 -15.71 -14.49
CA GLY A 470 -4.75 -14.69 -15.32
C GLY A 470 -6.28 -14.75 -15.30
N ASP A 471 -6.87 -15.59 -14.44
CA ASP A 471 -8.31 -15.61 -14.20
C ASP A 471 -8.69 -14.52 -13.20
N TYR A 472 -8.63 -13.26 -13.66
CA TYR A 472 -8.91 -12.09 -12.82
C TYR A 472 -10.36 -12.04 -12.33
N ALA A 473 -11.30 -12.64 -13.07
CA ALA A 473 -12.70 -12.74 -12.65
C ALA A 473 -12.86 -13.73 -11.49
N GLY A 474 -12.20 -14.89 -11.56
CA GLY A 474 -12.13 -15.84 -10.45
C GLY A 474 -11.43 -15.24 -9.22
N ALA A 475 -10.31 -14.54 -9.44
CA ALA A 475 -9.58 -13.85 -8.38
C ALA A 475 -10.44 -12.79 -7.67
N PHE A 476 -11.15 -11.96 -8.44
CA PHE A 476 -12.07 -10.95 -7.92
C PHE A 476 -13.10 -11.56 -6.95
N GLN A 477 -13.77 -12.64 -7.36
CA GLN A 477 -14.78 -13.30 -6.53
C GLN A 477 -14.16 -13.96 -5.28
N ALA A 478 -12.97 -14.54 -5.43
CA ALA A 478 -12.28 -15.17 -4.31
C ALA A 478 -11.78 -14.14 -3.28
N TYR A 479 -11.27 -12.99 -3.70
CA TYR A 479 -10.93 -11.89 -2.80
C TYR A 479 -12.16 -11.29 -2.13
N GLU A 480 -13.28 -11.15 -2.86
CA GLU A 480 -14.56 -10.72 -2.27
C GLU A 480 -14.99 -11.63 -1.12
N LYS A 481 -14.87 -12.95 -1.28
CA LYS A 481 -15.16 -13.91 -0.20
C LYS A 481 -14.26 -13.71 1.02
N VAL A 482 -13.00 -13.29 0.86
CA VAL A 482 -12.13 -12.96 2.00
C VAL A 482 -12.72 -11.78 2.77
N VAL A 483 -13.08 -10.70 2.07
CA VAL A 483 -13.61 -9.48 2.68
C VAL A 483 -14.97 -9.73 3.35
N VAL A 484 -15.85 -10.52 2.72
CA VAL A 484 -17.21 -10.76 3.19
C VAL A 484 -17.27 -11.79 4.31
N ASN A 485 -16.57 -12.93 4.16
CA ASN A 485 -16.67 -14.04 5.11
C ASN A 485 -15.68 -13.89 6.28
N TYR A 486 -14.56 -13.19 6.06
CA TYR A 486 -13.50 -13.03 7.06
C TYR A 486 -13.08 -11.55 7.24
N PRO A 487 -14.03 -10.63 7.54
CA PRO A 487 -13.78 -9.19 7.56
C PRO A 487 -12.76 -8.75 8.62
N GLU A 488 -12.64 -9.49 9.72
CA GLU A 488 -11.70 -9.20 10.82
C GLU A 488 -10.31 -9.84 10.61
N SER A 489 -10.11 -10.57 9.50
CA SER A 489 -8.83 -11.21 9.21
C SER A 489 -7.76 -10.21 8.76
N GLU A 490 -6.49 -10.51 9.02
CA GLU A 490 -5.34 -9.73 8.51
C GLU A 490 -5.30 -9.66 6.96
N PHE A 491 -5.99 -10.60 6.29
CA PHE A 491 -6.08 -10.65 4.83
C PHE A 491 -7.20 -9.80 4.25
N ALA A 492 -8.17 -9.33 5.05
CA ALA A 492 -9.33 -8.59 4.55
C ALA A 492 -8.92 -7.30 3.82
N ALA A 493 -7.96 -6.55 4.37
CA ALA A 493 -7.45 -5.33 3.76
C ALA A 493 -6.74 -5.60 2.42
N MET A 494 -5.80 -6.54 2.42
CA MET A 494 -5.06 -6.94 1.22
C MET A 494 -6.00 -7.52 0.15
N ALA A 495 -6.98 -8.33 0.54
CA ALA A 495 -7.98 -8.88 -0.37
C ALA A 495 -8.86 -7.78 -0.97
N GLY A 496 -9.32 -6.83 -0.17
CA GLY A 496 -10.10 -5.69 -0.67
C GLY A 496 -9.33 -4.89 -1.71
N TYR A 497 -8.03 -4.68 -1.48
CA TYR A 497 -7.16 -3.99 -2.44
C TYR A 497 -6.96 -4.84 -3.71
N ASN A 498 -6.61 -6.11 -3.57
CA ASN A 498 -6.37 -7.00 -4.71
C ASN A 498 -7.65 -7.30 -5.51
N ARG A 499 -8.83 -7.19 -4.89
CA ARG A 499 -10.12 -7.21 -5.59
C ARG A 499 -10.25 -6.03 -6.54
N VAL A 500 -9.89 -4.81 -6.10
CA VAL A 500 -9.86 -3.62 -6.97
C VAL A 500 -8.88 -3.82 -8.13
N ILE A 501 -7.69 -4.34 -7.85
CA ILE A 501 -6.69 -4.62 -8.90
C ILE A 501 -7.18 -5.69 -9.87
N SER A 502 -7.81 -6.76 -9.38
CA SER A 502 -8.38 -7.81 -10.23
C SER A 502 -9.48 -7.28 -11.13
N ALA A 503 -10.33 -6.35 -10.66
CA ALA A 503 -11.33 -5.70 -11.49
C ALA A 503 -10.69 -4.92 -12.65
N ILE A 504 -9.62 -4.17 -12.38
CA ILE A 504 -8.88 -3.40 -13.39
C ILE A 504 -8.23 -4.34 -14.40
N ASN A 505 -7.50 -5.36 -13.95
CA ASN A 505 -6.83 -6.29 -14.86
C ASN A 505 -7.82 -7.10 -15.70
N SER A 506 -9.00 -7.40 -15.16
CA SER A 506 -10.08 -8.05 -15.91
C SER A 506 -10.57 -7.16 -17.08
N MET A 507 -10.61 -5.84 -16.89
CA MET A 507 -10.90 -4.88 -17.97
C MET A 507 -9.80 -4.87 -19.04
N GLU A 508 -8.54 -4.80 -18.61
CA GLU A 508 -7.38 -4.71 -19.50
C GLU A 508 -7.19 -5.99 -20.33
N ALA A 509 -7.37 -7.16 -19.71
CA ALA A 509 -7.18 -8.47 -20.36
C ALA A 509 -8.19 -8.74 -21.48
N MET A 510 -9.39 -8.15 -21.43
CA MET A 510 -10.41 -8.38 -22.45
C MET A 510 -10.10 -7.68 -23.78
N GLY A 511 -9.31 -6.61 -23.77
CA GLY A 511 -8.87 -5.84 -24.95
C GLY A 511 -9.99 -5.06 -25.67
N VAL A 512 -11.09 -5.74 -26.04
CA VAL A 512 -12.31 -5.14 -26.60
C VAL A 512 -13.42 -5.28 -25.56
N ILE A 513 -13.72 -4.19 -24.86
CA ILE A 513 -14.72 -4.18 -23.80
C ILE A 513 -16.12 -4.11 -24.43
N PRO A 514 -17.01 -5.10 -24.19
CA PRO A 514 -18.38 -5.06 -24.69
C PRO A 514 -19.12 -3.84 -24.16
N THR A 515 -19.72 -3.05 -25.05
CA THR A 515 -20.57 -1.92 -24.65
C THR A 515 -21.97 -2.42 -24.35
N ASP A 516 -22.22 -2.71 -23.07
CA ASP A 516 -23.54 -3.03 -22.53
C ASP A 516 -23.86 -2.00 -21.44
N SER A 517 -24.44 -0.87 -21.85
CA SER A 517 -24.72 0.23 -20.94
C SER A 517 -25.78 -0.20 -19.93
N SER A 518 -25.44 -0.08 -18.66
CA SER A 518 -26.33 -0.41 -17.55
C SER A 518 -26.29 0.67 -16.48
N ILE A 519 -27.29 0.70 -15.61
CA ILE A 519 -27.31 1.58 -14.44
C ILE A 519 -27.04 0.72 -13.23
N ILE A 520 -26.06 1.12 -12.42
CA ILE A 520 -25.77 0.49 -11.14
C ILE A 520 -26.13 1.40 -9.98
N TYR A 521 -26.33 0.79 -8.82
CA TYR A 521 -26.65 1.47 -7.57
C TYR A 521 -25.49 1.29 -6.60
N ILE A 522 -24.84 2.39 -6.22
CA ILE A 522 -23.82 2.40 -5.17
C ILE A 522 -24.47 2.88 -3.88
N GLY A 523 -24.74 1.92 -2.98
CA GLY A 523 -25.25 2.21 -1.64
C GLY A 523 -24.17 2.78 -0.73
N ASP A 524 -24.56 3.74 0.12
CA ASP A 524 -23.67 4.35 1.12
C ASP A 524 -22.33 4.80 0.50
N PHE A 525 -22.43 5.61 -0.56
CA PHE A 525 -21.31 6.11 -1.35
C PHE A 525 -20.24 6.68 -0.43
N ILE A 526 -19.04 6.11 -0.50
CA ILE A 526 -17.86 6.42 0.31
C ILE A 526 -18.10 6.49 1.83
N GLY A 527 -19.14 5.80 2.33
CA GLY A 527 -19.52 5.80 3.74
C GLY A 527 -20.24 7.08 4.20
N SER A 528 -20.87 7.82 3.29
CA SER A 528 -21.55 9.10 3.55
C SER A 528 -23.01 8.99 4.01
N GLY A 529 -23.59 7.79 3.99
CA GLY A 529 -25.01 7.52 4.21
C GLY A 529 -25.92 7.87 3.02
N LYS A 530 -25.36 8.37 1.91
CA LYS A 530 -26.09 8.66 0.67
C LYS A 530 -25.88 7.55 -0.35
N SER A 531 -26.83 7.38 -1.26
CA SER A 531 -26.70 6.41 -2.34
C SER A 531 -26.73 7.10 -3.68
N GLU A 532 -25.95 6.56 -4.62
CA GLU A 532 -25.76 7.13 -5.94
C GLU A 532 -26.11 6.13 -7.04
N THR A 533 -26.65 6.63 -8.15
CA THR A 533 -26.94 5.85 -9.34
C THR A 533 -26.04 6.28 -10.47
N ILE A 534 -25.30 5.34 -11.05
CA ILE A 534 -24.27 5.61 -12.06
C ILE A 534 -24.57 4.78 -13.29
N GLN A 535 -24.61 5.45 -14.45
CA GLN A 535 -24.66 4.81 -15.74
C GLN A 535 -23.25 4.40 -16.13
N ILE A 536 -23.06 3.12 -16.36
CA ILE A 536 -21.78 2.53 -16.75
C ILE A 536 -21.88 1.97 -18.17
N PRO A 537 -20.78 2.00 -18.94
CA PRO A 537 -20.76 1.51 -20.31
C PRO A 537 -20.66 -0.01 -20.40
N ASN A 538 -20.25 -0.69 -19.32
CA ASN A 538 -20.08 -2.13 -19.23
C ASN A 538 -20.01 -2.58 -17.76
N ARG A 539 -20.19 -3.88 -17.52
CA ARG A 539 -20.20 -4.47 -16.18
C ARG A 539 -18.90 -4.32 -15.38
N PHE A 540 -17.73 -4.21 -16.03
CA PHE A 540 -16.48 -4.14 -15.28
C PHE A 540 -16.32 -2.86 -14.45
N TYR A 541 -16.89 -1.75 -14.94
CA TYR A 541 -17.02 -0.55 -14.10
C TYR A 541 -17.88 -0.84 -12.87
N ALA A 542 -18.91 -1.70 -12.94
CA ALA A 542 -19.64 -2.10 -11.73
C ALA A 542 -18.71 -2.74 -10.71
N ASP A 543 -17.96 -3.76 -11.14
CA ASP A 543 -17.06 -4.52 -10.26
C ASP A 543 -15.99 -3.59 -9.64
N LEU A 544 -15.40 -2.68 -10.44
CA LEU A 544 -14.43 -1.69 -9.98
C LEU A 544 -15.04 -0.70 -8.98
N LEU A 545 -16.14 -0.04 -9.35
CA LEU A 545 -16.75 1.00 -8.53
C LEU A 545 -17.28 0.43 -7.21
N HIS A 546 -17.91 -0.75 -7.23
CA HIS A 546 -18.34 -1.45 -6.01
C HIS A 546 -17.17 -1.82 -5.12
N SER A 547 -16.10 -2.39 -5.67
CA SER A 547 -14.92 -2.78 -4.88
C SER A 547 -14.24 -1.59 -4.22
N CYS A 548 -14.09 -0.50 -4.96
CA CYS A 548 -13.56 0.75 -4.41
C CYS A 548 -14.45 1.33 -3.31
N ASN A 549 -15.77 1.31 -3.51
CA ASN A 549 -16.72 1.79 -2.52
C ASN A 549 -16.71 0.94 -1.24
N ASP A 550 -16.70 -0.38 -1.38
CA ASP A 550 -16.61 -1.31 -0.26
C ASP A 550 -15.30 -1.11 0.51
N PHE A 551 -14.18 -0.93 -0.18
CA PHE A 551 -12.90 -0.59 0.43
C PHE A 551 -12.99 0.72 1.25
N ALA A 552 -13.60 1.76 0.69
CA ALA A 552 -13.82 3.02 1.40
C ALA A 552 -14.71 2.87 2.65
N ARG A 553 -15.68 1.95 2.62
CA ARG A 553 -16.65 1.74 3.70
C ARG A 553 -16.07 0.91 4.84
N TYR A 554 -15.46 -0.23 4.52
CA TYR A 554 -15.00 -1.21 5.51
C TYR A 554 -13.56 -0.94 5.97
N LEU A 555 -12.70 -0.40 5.10
CA LEU A 555 -11.26 -0.25 5.35
C LEU A 555 -10.85 1.22 5.51
N LYS A 556 -11.67 1.99 6.25
CA LYS A 556 -11.54 3.45 6.42
C LYS A 556 -10.20 3.93 6.96
N LYS A 557 -9.46 3.10 7.69
CA LYS A 557 -8.17 3.44 8.31
C LYS A 557 -6.96 2.85 7.59
N ASP A 558 -7.19 2.04 6.56
CA ASP A 558 -6.12 1.35 5.85
C ASP A 558 -5.18 2.33 5.11
N GLU A 559 -3.90 1.96 5.02
CA GLU A 559 -2.86 2.77 4.36
C GLU A 559 -3.01 2.82 2.83
N LYS A 560 -3.67 1.82 2.22
CA LYS A 560 -3.95 1.77 0.77
C LYS A 560 -5.17 2.56 0.37
N LEU A 561 -5.98 3.05 1.31
CA LEU A 561 -7.19 3.79 0.99
C LEU A 561 -6.96 5.02 0.08
N PRO A 562 -5.91 5.85 0.26
CA PRO A 562 -5.56 6.90 -0.69
C PRO A 562 -5.43 6.43 -2.15
N GLU A 563 -4.72 5.33 -2.38
CA GLU A 563 -4.50 4.76 -3.71
C GLU A 563 -5.80 4.24 -4.34
N VAL A 564 -6.62 3.55 -3.54
CA VAL A 564 -7.95 3.07 -3.99
C VAL A 564 -8.88 4.24 -4.32
N MET A 565 -8.87 5.32 -3.52
CA MET A 565 -9.68 6.50 -3.81
C MET A 565 -9.20 7.28 -5.03
N MET A 566 -7.90 7.26 -5.34
CA MET A 566 -7.42 7.79 -6.63
C MET A 566 -8.03 7.00 -7.79
N LYS A 567 -7.92 5.66 -7.79
CA LYS A 567 -8.50 4.79 -8.83
C LYS A 567 -10.03 4.96 -8.94
N TYR A 568 -10.72 5.05 -7.80
CA TYR A 568 -12.17 5.26 -7.78
C TYR A 568 -12.58 6.61 -8.35
N GLY A 569 -11.88 7.69 -7.96
CA GLY A 569 -12.09 9.01 -8.50
C GLY A 569 -11.79 9.09 -9.99
N GLU A 570 -10.78 8.37 -10.47
CA GLU A 570 -10.41 8.31 -11.90
C GLU A 570 -11.51 7.64 -12.72
N ALA A 571 -11.99 6.48 -12.28
CA ALA A 571 -13.11 5.79 -12.94
C ALA A 571 -14.37 6.66 -12.99
N LEU A 572 -14.73 7.34 -11.88
CA LEU A 572 -15.87 8.26 -11.86
C LEU A 572 -15.66 9.48 -12.77
N PHE A 573 -14.42 9.98 -12.88
CA PHE A 573 -14.07 11.10 -13.75
C PHE A 573 -14.20 10.72 -15.23
N GLU A 574 -13.74 9.53 -15.63
CA GLU A 574 -13.90 9.00 -16.99
C GLU A 574 -15.37 8.84 -17.37
N LEU A 575 -16.19 8.38 -16.43
CA LEU A 575 -17.64 8.28 -16.59
C LEU A 575 -18.36 9.65 -16.56
N SER A 576 -17.61 10.77 -16.49
CA SER A 576 -18.14 12.14 -16.41
C SER A 576 -18.96 12.46 -15.16
N TYR A 577 -18.87 11.63 -14.11
CA TYR A 577 -19.47 11.91 -12.79
C TYR A 577 -18.53 12.79 -11.95
N TYR A 578 -18.21 13.97 -12.47
CA TYR A 578 -17.16 14.85 -11.93
C TYR A 578 -17.38 15.26 -10.47
N LYS A 579 -18.62 15.49 -10.04
CA LYS A 579 -18.91 15.84 -8.64
C LYS A 579 -18.58 14.68 -7.69
N LEU A 580 -19.00 13.47 -8.04
CA LEU A 580 -18.69 12.26 -7.26
C LEU A 580 -17.18 11.99 -7.25
N ALA A 581 -16.51 12.12 -8.39
CA ALA A 581 -15.05 12.02 -8.47
C ALA A 581 -14.36 12.99 -7.52
N ALA A 582 -14.77 14.27 -7.50
CA ALA A 582 -14.23 15.28 -6.58
C ALA A 582 -14.48 14.93 -5.10
N GLU A 583 -15.63 14.34 -4.75
CA GLU A 583 -15.91 13.88 -3.38
C GLU A 583 -15.01 12.72 -2.97
N THR A 584 -14.77 11.77 -3.87
CA THR A 584 -13.85 10.64 -3.65
C THR A 584 -12.41 11.13 -3.42
N TYR A 585 -11.89 12.01 -4.28
CA TYR A 585 -10.54 12.56 -4.10
C TYR A 585 -10.38 13.38 -2.81
N LYS A 586 -11.45 14.04 -2.32
CA LYS A 586 -11.39 14.77 -1.04
C LYS A 586 -11.11 13.85 0.15
N LEU A 587 -11.48 12.57 0.10
CA LEU A 587 -11.09 11.62 1.14
C LEU A 587 -9.58 11.42 1.23
N VAL A 588 -8.87 11.52 0.10
CA VAL A 588 -7.40 11.51 0.07
C VAL A 588 -6.84 12.76 0.75
N VAL A 589 -7.37 13.93 0.38
CA VAL A 589 -6.90 15.23 0.89
C VAL A 589 -7.18 15.40 2.39
N ASN A 590 -8.32 14.91 2.88
CA ASN A 590 -8.74 15.04 4.28
C ASN A 590 -7.86 14.22 5.25
N ARG A 591 -7.04 13.29 4.76
CA ARG A 591 -6.06 12.56 5.57
C ARG A 591 -4.80 13.36 5.90
N GLY A 592 -4.60 14.52 5.26
CA GLY A 592 -3.44 15.39 5.51
C GLY A 592 -2.31 15.23 4.49
N GLN A 593 -1.23 16.01 4.67
CA GLN A 593 -0.11 16.14 3.73
C GLN A 593 0.79 14.89 3.63
N GLU A 594 0.62 13.91 4.52
CA GLU A 594 1.47 12.71 4.59
C GLU A 594 1.21 11.71 3.44
N SER A 595 0.05 11.78 2.77
CA SER A 595 -0.24 10.90 1.64
C SER A 595 0.53 11.30 0.38
N PRO A 596 1.24 10.38 -0.30
CA PRO A 596 1.95 10.66 -1.55
C PRO A 596 1.00 11.08 -2.69
N PHE A 597 -0.30 10.78 -2.56
CA PHE A 597 -1.32 11.11 -3.54
C PHE A 597 -1.98 12.47 -3.31
N ASN A 598 -1.68 13.18 -2.23
CA ASN A 598 -2.43 14.39 -1.85
C ASN A 598 -2.39 15.48 -2.93
N LEU A 599 -1.21 15.79 -3.47
CA LEU A 599 -1.07 16.79 -4.53
C LEU A 599 -1.81 16.38 -5.82
N ALA A 600 -1.74 15.10 -6.20
CA ALA A 600 -2.48 14.56 -7.33
C ALA A 600 -4.00 14.65 -7.11
N ALA A 601 -4.49 14.28 -5.91
CA ALA A 601 -5.89 14.40 -5.53
C ALA A 601 -6.38 15.85 -5.58
N ILE A 602 -5.62 16.82 -5.06
CA ILE A 602 -5.95 18.26 -5.14
C ILE A 602 -6.08 18.70 -6.60
N SER A 603 -5.14 18.28 -7.47
CA SER A 603 -5.19 18.56 -8.91
C SER A 603 -6.43 17.96 -9.56
N MET A 604 -6.77 16.70 -9.23
CA MET A 604 -7.93 16.03 -9.80
C MET A 604 -9.25 16.60 -9.27
N ILE A 605 -9.33 17.05 -8.01
CA ILE A 605 -10.49 17.80 -7.50
C ILE A 605 -10.69 19.09 -8.31
N ALA A 606 -9.61 19.84 -8.53
CA ALA A 606 -9.66 21.08 -9.31
C ALA A 606 -10.11 20.80 -10.76
N GLN A 607 -9.60 19.73 -11.37
CA GLN A 607 -9.95 19.31 -12.72
C GLN A 607 -11.39 18.81 -12.83
N SER A 608 -11.90 18.05 -11.85
CA SER A 608 -13.29 17.63 -11.76
C SER A 608 -14.24 18.82 -11.75
N TYR A 609 -14.01 19.80 -10.87
CA TYR A 609 -14.83 21.02 -10.85
C TYR A 609 -14.72 21.83 -12.14
N TYR A 610 -13.54 21.87 -12.77
CA TYR A 610 -13.35 22.54 -14.06
C TYR A 610 -14.23 21.90 -15.15
N LYS A 611 -14.21 20.56 -15.26
CA LYS A 611 -14.99 19.81 -16.25
C LYS A 611 -16.49 19.86 -15.97
N ASN A 612 -16.88 19.95 -14.70
CA ASN A 612 -18.28 20.14 -14.31
C ASN A 612 -18.81 21.56 -14.62
N GLY A 613 -17.94 22.52 -14.95
CA GLY A 613 -18.31 23.93 -15.19
C GLY A 613 -18.35 24.80 -13.92
N ASP A 614 -17.94 24.27 -12.76
CA ASP A 614 -17.85 25.00 -11.49
C ASP A 614 -16.49 25.73 -11.40
N TYR A 615 -16.23 26.63 -12.34
CA TYR A 615 -14.93 27.27 -12.53
C TYR A 615 -14.42 28.03 -11.31
N MET A 616 -15.31 28.64 -10.51
CA MET A 616 -14.92 29.36 -9.28
C MET A 616 -14.39 28.40 -8.21
N VAL A 617 -15.01 27.23 -8.05
CA VAL A 617 -14.55 26.21 -7.10
C VAL A 617 -13.24 25.61 -7.59
N SER A 618 -13.17 25.28 -8.88
CA SER A 618 -11.95 24.78 -9.53
C SER A 618 -10.76 25.72 -9.33
N GLU A 619 -10.96 27.01 -9.53
CA GLU A 619 -9.93 28.04 -9.38
C GLU A 619 -9.37 28.10 -7.95
N GLY A 620 -10.23 28.02 -6.94
CA GLY A 620 -9.82 27.95 -5.55
C GLY A 620 -8.93 26.74 -5.24
N TRP A 621 -9.24 25.57 -5.82
CA TRP A 621 -8.43 24.35 -5.67
C TRP A 621 -7.08 24.46 -6.40
N TYR A 622 -7.02 25.01 -7.61
CA TYR A 622 -5.73 25.24 -8.28
C TYR A 622 -4.86 26.26 -7.54
N ARG A 623 -5.44 27.34 -6.99
CA ARG A 623 -4.68 28.27 -6.14
C ARG A 623 -4.10 27.59 -4.89
N ARG A 624 -4.84 26.64 -4.33
CA ARG A 624 -4.35 25.85 -3.18
C ARG A 624 -3.06 25.11 -3.52
N ILE A 625 -2.92 24.56 -4.74
CA ILE A 625 -1.66 23.95 -5.20
C ILE A 625 -0.52 24.97 -5.16
N THR A 626 -0.72 26.15 -5.74
CA THR A 626 0.32 27.20 -5.82
C THR A 626 0.73 27.76 -4.45
N ARG A 627 -0.18 27.71 -3.47
CA ARG A 627 0.04 28.26 -2.11
C ARG A 627 0.62 27.22 -1.16
N ASP A 628 0.04 26.01 -1.15
CA ASP A 628 0.37 24.97 -0.17
C ASP A 628 1.57 24.11 -0.63
N TYR A 629 1.89 24.09 -1.94
CA TYR A 629 2.97 23.28 -2.52
C TYR A 629 3.85 24.09 -3.52
N PRO A 630 4.46 25.21 -3.10
CA PRO A 630 5.21 26.11 -3.99
C PRO A 630 6.42 25.45 -4.67
N ASP A 631 7.03 24.43 -4.04
CA ASP A 631 8.23 23.76 -4.55
C ASP A 631 7.92 22.73 -5.66
N SER A 632 6.65 22.40 -5.89
CA SER A 632 6.22 21.43 -6.91
C SER A 632 6.06 22.09 -8.28
N LEU A 633 7.16 22.58 -8.86
CA LEU A 633 7.19 23.46 -10.06
C LEU A 633 6.25 22.99 -11.19
N HIS A 634 6.29 21.71 -11.57
CA HIS A 634 5.42 21.19 -12.64
C HIS A 634 3.92 21.35 -12.34
N TYR A 635 3.50 21.04 -11.11
CA TYR A 635 2.11 21.21 -10.68
C TYR A 635 1.74 22.68 -10.54
N VAL A 636 2.67 23.51 -10.05
CA VAL A 636 2.48 24.95 -9.90
C VAL A 636 2.27 25.62 -11.25
N ASP A 637 3.09 25.32 -12.24
CA ASP A 637 2.98 25.91 -13.58
C ASP A 637 1.67 25.49 -14.27
N LYS A 638 1.32 24.20 -14.18
CA LYS A 638 0.03 23.69 -14.67
C LYS A 638 -1.13 24.36 -13.94
N ALA A 639 -1.07 24.48 -12.62
CA ALA A 639 -2.11 25.11 -11.81
C ALA A 639 -2.27 26.60 -12.15
N LYS A 640 -1.18 27.37 -12.34
CA LYS A 640 -1.23 28.78 -12.77
C LYS A 640 -1.95 28.94 -14.10
N ASN A 641 -1.64 28.09 -15.09
CA ASN A 641 -2.32 28.10 -16.38
C ASN A 641 -3.80 27.73 -16.26
N MET A 642 -4.13 26.74 -15.43
CA MET A 642 -5.52 26.34 -15.19
C MET A 642 -6.32 27.38 -14.39
N VAL A 643 -5.70 28.13 -13.45
CA VAL A 643 -6.31 29.29 -12.78
C VAL A 643 -6.70 30.34 -13.82
N ALA A 644 -5.79 30.66 -14.74
CA ALA A 644 -6.10 31.62 -15.81
C ALA A 644 -7.25 31.12 -16.69
N SER A 645 -7.20 29.85 -17.12
CA SER A 645 -8.27 29.23 -17.93
C SER A 645 -9.62 29.24 -17.22
N ALA A 646 -9.67 28.92 -15.92
CA ALA A 646 -10.89 28.96 -15.13
C ALA A 646 -11.45 30.40 -15.03
N LYS A 647 -10.58 31.40 -14.81
CA LYS A 647 -11.01 32.81 -14.78
C LYS A 647 -11.52 33.29 -16.15
N PHE A 648 -10.92 32.85 -17.26
CA PHE A 648 -11.45 33.14 -18.60
C PHE A 648 -12.85 32.57 -18.76
N LYS A 649 -13.08 31.32 -18.35
CA LYS A 649 -14.41 30.70 -18.40
C LYS A 649 -15.44 31.41 -17.52
N ILE A 650 -15.03 31.92 -16.36
CA ILE A 650 -15.89 32.78 -15.52
C ILE A 650 -16.24 34.07 -16.26
N ALA A 651 -15.27 34.72 -16.91
CA ALA A 651 -15.52 35.94 -17.67
C ALA A 651 -16.41 35.70 -18.91
N GLU A 652 -16.22 34.59 -19.63
CA GLU A 652 -17.08 34.17 -20.74
C GLU A 652 -18.53 33.99 -20.26
N ARG A 653 -18.74 33.27 -19.16
CA ARG A 653 -20.06 33.08 -18.56
C ARG A 653 -20.71 34.42 -18.16
N LEU A 654 -19.95 35.32 -17.55
CA LEU A 654 -20.44 36.67 -17.22
C LEU A 654 -20.86 37.44 -18.48
N LYS A 655 -20.12 37.29 -19.59
CA LYS A 655 -20.47 37.91 -20.88
C LYS A 655 -21.76 37.30 -21.46
N GLU A 656 -21.90 35.98 -21.43
CA GLU A 656 -23.11 35.26 -21.87
C GLU A 656 -24.36 35.63 -21.06
N GLU A 657 -24.19 35.88 -19.75
CA GLU A 657 -25.24 36.39 -18.86
C GLU A 657 -25.57 37.89 -19.09
N GLY A 658 -24.90 38.55 -20.05
CA GLY A 658 -25.11 39.96 -20.39
C GLY A 658 -24.31 40.95 -19.52
N ASN A 659 -23.52 40.46 -18.56
CA ASN A 659 -22.73 41.29 -17.64
C ASN A 659 -21.35 41.66 -18.23
N VAL A 660 -21.34 42.25 -19.43
CA VAL A 660 -20.11 42.54 -20.22
C VAL A 660 -19.09 43.39 -19.44
N GLU A 661 -19.52 44.36 -18.63
CA GLU A 661 -18.62 45.20 -17.82
C GLU A 661 -17.91 44.39 -16.71
N LEU A 662 -18.63 43.46 -16.08
CA LEU A 662 -18.05 42.58 -15.04
C LEU A 662 -17.11 41.56 -15.67
N ALA A 663 -17.47 40.99 -16.84
CA ALA A 663 -16.59 40.14 -17.62
C ALA A 663 -15.28 40.86 -17.99
N SER A 664 -15.38 42.10 -18.48
CA SER A 664 -14.23 42.93 -18.84
C SER A 664 -13.35 43.23 -17.64
N ARG A 665 -13.94 43.51 -16.47
CA ARG A 665 -13.19 43.71 -15.22
C ARG A 665 -12.48 42.43 -14.77
N ALA A 666 -13.14 41.29 -14.85
CA ALA A 666 -12.52 40.00 -14.51
C ALA A 666 -11.32 39.71 -15.43
N LEU A 667 -11.46 39.93 -16.74
CA LEU A 667 -10.37 39.82 -17.72
C LEU A 667 -9.24 40.80 -17.43
N ALA A 668 -9.53 42.05 -17.06
CA ALA A 668 -8.50 43.03 -16.69
C ALA A 668 -7.67 42.58 -15.46
N VAL A 669 -8.27 41.86 -14.51
CA VAL A 669 -7.55 41.26 -13.39
C VAL A 669 -6.68 40.08 -13.84
N ILE A 670 -7.14 39.26 -14.78
CA ILE A 670 -6.30 38.20 -15.38
C ILE A 670 -5.10 38.84 -16.06
N ALA A 671 -5.34 39.86 -16.88
CA ALA A 671 -4.31 40.61 -17.55
C ALA A 671 -3.25 41.09 -16.55
N SER A 672 -3.63 41.83 -15.50
CA SER A 672 -2.67 42.43 -14.56
C SER A 672 -1.90 41.44 -13.68
N THR A 673 -2.41 40.23 -13.48
CA THR A 673 -1.81 39.24 -12.55
C THR A 673 -1.07 38.09 -13.23
N SER A 674 -1.21 37.93 -14.55
CA SER A 674 -0.53 36.86 -15.29
C SER A 674 0.87 37.28 -15.75
N ASP A 675 1.85 36.41 -15.54
CA ASP A 675 3.21 36.52 -16.11
C ASP A 675 3.33 35.86 -17.49
N ASN A 676 2.33 35.06 -17.88
CA ASN A 676 2.29 34.43 -19.20
C ASN A 676 1.81 35.45 -20.24
N VAL A 677 2.69 35.75 -21.21
CA VAL A 677 2.47 36.76 -22.25
C VAL A 677 1.20 36.49 -23.04
N GLU A 678 0.99 35.27 -23.54
CA GLU A 678 -0.18 34.90 -24.36
C GLU A 678 -1.51 35.06 -23.57
N VAL A 679 -1.49 34.66 -22.30
CA VAL A 679 -2.64 34.76 -21.39
C VAL A 679 -2.98 36.22 -21.11
N ALA A 680 -1.96 37.04 -20.80
CA ALA A 680 -2.14 38.45 -20.50
C ALA A 680 -2.59 39.24 -21.74
N GLU A 681 -2.00 38.98 -22.90
CA GLU A 681 -2.38 39.57 -24.19
C GLU A 681 -3.85 39.30 -24.51
N LYS A 682 -4.26 38.03 -24.48
CA LYS A 682 -5.64 37.64 -24.76
C LYS A 682 -6.62 38.32 -23.80
N ALA A 683 -6.27 38.40 -22.52
CA ALA A 683 -7.09 39.05 -21.50
C ALA A 683 -7.20 40.57 -21.73
N ILE A 684 -6.10 41.23 -22.10
CA ILE A 684 -6.07 42.67 -22.44
C ILE A 684 -6.99 42.95 -23.62
N ILE A 685 -6.84 42.21 -24.71
CA ILE A 685 -7.60 42.45 -25.95
C ILE A 685 -9.09 42.23 -25.69
N GLN A 686 -9.47 41.09 -25.10
CA GLN A 686 -10.89 40.78 -24.84
C GLN A 686 -11.53 41.75 -23.85
N SER A 687 -10.79 42.18 -22.81
CA SER A 687 -11.26 43.17 -21.85
C SER A 687 -11.41 44.56 -22.47
N ALA A 688 -10.45 44.99 -23.30
CA ALA A 688 -10.52 46.26 -24.00
C ALA A 688 -11.72 46.31 -24.97
N THR A 689 -11.96 45.23 -25.72
CA THR A 689 -13.15 45.11 -26.57
C THR A 689 -14.44 45.17 -25.76
N GLY A 690 -14.52 44.46 -24.62
CA GLY A 690 -15.69 44.52 -23.76
C GLY A 690 -15.92 45.91 -23.15
N TYR A 691 -14.87 46.64 -22.78
CA TYR A 691 -14.98 48.04 -22.34
C TYR A 691 -15.38 48.99 -23.47
N GLU A 692 -14.98 48.71 -24.71
CA GLU A 692 -15.45 49.44 -25.88
C GLU A 692 -16.95 49.21 -26.11
N GLU A 693 -17.41 47.95 -26.06
CA GLU A 693 -18.83 47.57 -26.17
C GLU A 693 -19.70 48.24 -25.09
N THR A 694 -19.19 48.42 -23.87
CA THR A 694 -19.92 49.08 -22.77
C THR A 694 -19.76 50.60 -22.73
N GLY A 695 -19.04 51.20 -23.68
CA GLY A 695 -18.79 52.65 -23.74
C GLY A 695 -17.75 53.16 -22.74
N ASN A 696 -17.09 52.28 -21.99
CA ASN A 696 -15.99 52.61 -21.06
C ASN A 696 -14.64 52.79 -21.80
N ILE A 697 -14.65 53.60 -22.86
CA ILE A 697 -13.52 53.75 -23.80
C ILE A 697 -12.20 54.11 -23.11
N ARG A 698 -12.23 54.95 -22.06
CA ARG A 698 -11.02 55.31 -21.29
C ARG A 698 -10.33 54.10 -20.65
N LYS A 699 -11.08 53.12 -20.15
CA LYS A 699 -10.51 51.90 -19.56
C LYS A 699 -9.89 51.01 -20.63
N ALA A 700 -10.54 50.91 -21.79
CA ALA A 700 -10.02 50.19 -22.95
C ALA A 700 -8.66 50.76 -23.39
N ILE A 701 -8.55 52.09 -23.53
CA ILE A 701 -7.30 52.77 -23.90
C ILE A 701 -6.18 52.45 -22.91
N ILE A 702 -6.42 52.63 -21.60
CA ILE A 702 -5.42 52.37 -20.56
C ILE A 702 -4.93 50.92 -20.61
N LEU A 703 -5.83 49.97 -20.83
CA LEU A 703 -5.49 48.56 -20.83
C LEU A 703 -4.64 48.18 -22.06
N LEU A 704 -4.99 48.72 -23.23
CA LEU A 704 -4.24 48.54 -24.48
C LEU A 704 -2.84 49.15 -24.39
N GLU A 705 -2.71 50.33 -23.80
CA GLU A 705 -1.40 50.97 -23.56
C GLU A 705 -0.52 50.16 -22.60
N ASN A 706 -1.12 49.55 -21.58
CA ASN A 706 -0.39 48.76 -20.58
C ASN A 706 0.31 47.53 -21.18
N LEU A 707 -0.18 47.00 -22.31
CA LEU A 707 0.42 45.84 -22.97
C LEU A 707 1.92 46.06 -23.24
N ARG A 708 2.29 47.22 -23.79
CA ARG A 708 3.69 47.53 -24.14
C ARG A 708 4.58 47.67 -22.91
N HIS A 709 4.03 48.15 -21.80
CA HIS A 709 4.79 48.43 -20.58
C HIS A 709 5.18 47.15 -19.86
N ARG A 710 4.32 46.12 -19.93
CA ARG A 710 4.57 44.82 -19.32
C ARG A 710 5.23 43.83 -20.27
N PHE A 711 4.89 43.89 -21.56
CA PHE A 711 5.34 42.95 -22.59
C PHE A 711 5.81 43.70 -23.84
N PRO A 712 6.95 44.40 -23.79
CA PRO A 712 7.45 45.23 -24.90
C PRO A 712 7.79 44.42 -26.16
N ASP A 713 8.06 43.12 -26.02
CA ASP A 713 8.43 42.22 -27.12
C ASP A 713 7.21 41.55 -27.78
N SER A 714 5.99 41.77 -27.25
CA SER A 714 4.77 41.20 -27.81
C SER A 714 4.55 41.64 -29.27
N GLU A 715 4.11 40.70 -30.11
CA GLU A 715 3.71 40.95 -31.50
C GLU A 715 2.40 41.73 -31.61
N GLN A 716 1.65 41.89 -30.51
CA GLN A 716 0.37 42.61 -30.48
C GLN A 716 0.52 44.08 -30.07
N VAL A 717 1.73 44.54 -29.72
CA VAL A 717 1.97 45.91 -29.23
C VAL A 717 1.55 46.97 -30.25
N ASP A 718 1.87 46.77 -31.52
CA ASP A 718 1.53 47.73 -32.58
C ASP A 718 0.01 47.81 -32.82
N LYS A 719 -0.68 46.68 -32.89
CA LYS A 719 -2.16 46.60 -32.98
C LYS A 719 -2.82 47.27 -31.78
N SER A 720 -2.30 47.01 -30.58
CA SER A 720 -2.81 47.58 -29.34
C SER A 720 -2.66 49.10 -29.30
N LEU A 721 -1.47 49.63 -29.64
CA LEU A 721 -1.22 51.07 -29.72
C LEU A 721 -2.04 51.76 -30.81
N MET A 722 -2.17 51.13 -31.99
CA MET A 722 -3.02 51.61 -33.09
C MET A 722 -4.47 51.74 -32.62
N LYS A 723 -5.02 50.70 -31.98
CA LYS A 723 -6.39 50.72 -31.47
C LYS A 723 -6.57 51.73 -30.33
N ALA A 724 -5.59 51.86 -29.41
CA ALA A 724 -5.62 52.86 -28.34
C ALA A 724 -5.62 54.30 -28.89
N ALA A 725 -4.84 54.55 -29.94
CA ALA A 725 -4.81 55.85 -30.62
C ALA A 725 -6.15 56.17 -31.30
N GLN A 726 -6.70 55.24 -32.07
CA GLN A 726 -8.02 55.39 -32.71
C GLN A 726 -9.13 55.64 -31.69
N LEU A 727 -9.17 54.88 -30.59
CA LEU A 727 -10.13 55.10 -29.51
C LEU A 727 -9.94 56.47 -28.86
N SER A 728 -8.71 56.95 -28.74
CA SER A 728 -8.44 58.30 -28.22
C SER A 728 -8.97 59.39 -29.17
N GLU A 729 -8.89 59.21 -30.49
CA GLU A 729 -9.50 60.11 -31.48
C GLU A 729 -11.04 60.14 -31.38
N THR A 730 -11.68 59.01 -31.04
CA THR A 730 -13.14 58.99 -30.78
C THR A 730 -13.55 59.78 -29.54
N LEU A 731 -12.63 60.00 -28.58
CA LEU A 731 -12.83 60.80 -27.36
C LEU A 731 -12.34 62.26 -27.49
N PRO A 732 -12.24 62.79 -28.72
CA PRO A 732 -11.40 63.92 -29.13
C PRO A 732 -10.11 64.17 -28.32
N ASP A 733 -9.47 63.14 -27.78
CA ASP A 733 -8.19 63.25 -27.05
C ASP A 733 -7.02 63.16 -28.03
N TYR A 734 -6.92 64.15 -28.91
CA TYR A 734 -5.91 64.21 -29.97
C TYR A 734 -4.48 64.21 -29.44
N ARG A 735 -4.27 64.63 -28.18
CA ARG A 735 -2.94 64.56 -27.56
C ARG A 735 -2.53 63.11 -27.33
N ARG A 736 -3.37 62.35 -26.63
CA ARG A 736 -3.10 60.94 -26.33
C ARG A 736 -3.09 60.08 -27.60
N ALA A 737 -3.95 60.38 -28.57
CA ALA A 737 -3.93 59.75 -29.88
C ALA A 737 -2.57 59.93 -30.57
N ALA A 738 -2.08 61.18 -30.67
CA ALA A 738 -0.79 61.48 -31.27
C ALA A 738 0.37 60.78 -30.53
N GLU A 739 0.35 60.76 -29.19
CA GLU A 739 1.36 60.08 -28.37
C GLU A 739 1.41 58.58 -28.68
N ASN A 740 0.26 57.90 -28.68
CA ASN A 740 0.19 56.47 -28.99
C ASN A 740 0.60 56.14 -30.43
N TYR A 741 0.21 56.97 -31.40
CA TYR A 741 0.64 56.80 -32.79
C TYR A 741 2.15 56.97 -32.97
N LEU A 742 2.74 58.03 -32.40
CA LEU A 742 4.18 58.26 -32.47
C LEU A 742 4.97 57.16 -31.77
N GLU A 743 4.44 56.66 -30.66
CA GLU A 743 5.08 55.59 -29.93
C GLU A 743 5.08 54.27 -30.69
N LEU A 744 3.99 53.94 -31.39
CA LEU A 744 3.95 52.81 -32.33
C LEU A 744 5.08 52.93 -33.36
N VAL A 745 5.21 54.11 -33.99
CA VAL A 745 6.24 54.36 -35.02
C VAL A 745 7.65 54.24 -34.45
N ASN A 746 7.88 54.72 -33.21
CA ASN A 746 9.19 54.68 -32.57
C ASN A 746 9.61 53.24 -32.18
N ILE A 747 8.68 52.43 -31.65
CA ILE A 747 8.97 51.09 -31.14
C ILE A 747 8.94 50.04 -32.28
N ARG A 748 8.08 50.24 -33.28
CA ARG A 748 7.87 49.32 -34.41
C ARG A 748 7.87 50.09 -35.75
N PRO A 749 9.02 50.65 -36.18
CA PRO A 749 9.11 51.44 -37.42
C PRO A 749 8.81 50.65 -38.70
N HIS A 750 8.85 49.32 -38.63
CA HIS A 750 8.53 48.41 -39.74
C HIS A 750 7.13 47.79 -39.65
N SER A 751 6.30 48.19 -38.67
CA SER A 751 4.91 47.72 -38.58
C SER A 751 4.11 48.13 -39.81
N GLU A 752 3.15 47.30 -40.23
CA GLU A 752 2.18 47.66 -41.28
C GLU A 752 1.38 48.93 -40.93
N PHE A 753 1.28 49.24 -39.64
CA PHE A 753 0.58 50.41 -39.11
C PHE A 753 1.44 51.68 -39.05
N ALA A 754 2.76 51.58 -39.21
CA ALA A 754 3.68 52.69 -38.94
C ALA A 754 3.46 53.90 -39.87
N ALA A 755 3.15 53.66 -41.14
CA ALA A 755 2.85 54.73 -42.09
C ALA A 755 1.57 55.49 -41.68
N SER A 756 0.47 54.76 -41.47
CA SER A 756 -0.81 55.34 -41.06
C SER A 756 -0.73 56.02 -39.71
N ALA A 757 0.00 55.45 -38.75
CA ALA A 757 0.21 56.03 -37.43
C ALA A 757 0.95 57.38 -37.51
N LEU A 758 2.05 57.46 -38.27
CA LEU A 758 2.79 58.72 -38.41
C LEU A 758 1.93 59.82 -39.06
N TYR A 759 1.17 59.46 -40.09
CA TYR A 759 0.26 60.37 -40.75
C TYR A 759 -0.86 60.85 -39.81
N ASN A 760 -1.52 59.93 -39.09
CA ASN A 760 -2.60 60.28 -38.16
C ASN A 760 -2.09 61.08 -36.95
N ALA A 761 -0.85 60.84 -36.49
CA ALA A 761 -0.22 61.68 -35.49
C ALA A 761 -0.07 63.14 -35.98
N ALA A 762 0.34 63.33 -37.24
CA ALA A 762 0.44 64.66 -37.84
C ALA A 762 -0.93 65.36 -37.91
N VAL A 763 -1.99 64.62 -38.31
CA VAL A 763 -3.38 65.12 -38.31
C VAL A 763 -3.86 65.45 -36.89
N CYS A 764 -3.54 64.64 -35.89
CA CYS A 764 -3.87 64.94 -34.50
C CYS A 764 -3.22 66.26 -34.03
N TYR A 765 -1.96 66.52 -34.39
CA TYR A 765 -1.31 67.79 -34.08
C TYR A 765 -1.89 68.97 -34.88
N GLU A 766 -2.34 68.73 -36.10
CA GLU A 766 -3.07 69.71 -36.90
C GLU A 766 -4.39 70.12 -36.21
N ASN A 767 -5.18 69.14 -35.74
CA ASN A 767 -6.41 69.36 -34.97
C ASN A 767 -6.16 70.07 -33.62
N LEU A 768 -4.99 69.88 -33.02
CA LEU A 768 -4.55 70.61 -31.82
C LEU A 768 -4.07 72.04 -32.11
N GLY A 769 -4.03 72.48 -33.38
CA GLY A 769 -3.47 73.77 -33.79
C GLY A 769 -1.95 73.87 -33.68
N LYS A 770 -1.25 72.75 -33.45
CA LYS A 770 0.22 72.69 -33.32
C LYS A 770 0.86 72.52 -34.70
N HIS A 771 0.70 73.54 -35.55
CA HIS A 771 1.12 73.51 -36.95
C HIS A 771 2.61 73.19 -37.16
N GLU A 772 3.49 73.65 -36.28
CA GLU A 772 4.92 73.29 -36.33
C GLU A 772 5.13 71.78 -36.29
N ARG A 773 4.58 71.13 -35.26
CA ARG A 773 4.76 69.69 -35.07
C ARG A 773 4.04 68.89 -36.15
N ALA A 774 2.85 69.32 -36.57
CA ALA A 774 2.13 68.68 -37.67
C ALA A 774 2.95 68.73 -38.97
N GLY A 775 3.53 69.89 -39.32
CA GLY A 775 4.34 70.06 -40.51
C GLY A 775 5.61 69.20 -40.53
N GLU A 776 6.30 69.09 -39.38
CA GLU A 776 7.46 68.20 -39.21
C GLU A 776 7.11 66.73 -39.44
N LEU A 777 5.97 66.29 -38.90
CA LEU A 777 5.54 64.89 -39.02
C LEU A 777 5.05 64.55 -40.43
N PHE A 778 4.33 65.46 -41.09
CA PHE A 778 3.97 65.29 -42.51
C PHE A 778 5.21 65.26 -43.41
N GLU A 779 6.21 66.09 -43.12
CA GLU A 779 7.48 66.06 -43.87
C GLU A 779 8.20 64.71 -43.64
N SER A 780 8.31 64.27 -42.38
CA SER A 780 8.88 62.97 -42.01
C SER A 780 8.15 61.81 -42.71
N TYR A 781 6.83 61.85 -42.75
CA TYR A 781 6.01 60.87 -43.49
C TYR A 781 6.37 60.85 -44.97
N SER A 782 6.38 62.02 -45.62
CA SER A 782 6.68 62.13 -47.05
C SER A 782 8.11 61.74 -47.43
N ALA A 783 9.06 61.87 -46.50
CA ALA A 783 10.45 61.47 -46.70
C ALA A 783 10.63 59.95 -46.55
N THR A 784 9.94 59.37 -45.56
CA THR A 784 10.09 57.96 -45.15
C THR A 784 9.25 57.03 -46.02
N TYR A 785 7.97 57.33 -46.21
CA TYR A 785 7.01 56.44 -46.87
C TYR A 785 6.75 56.89 -48.31
N LYS A 786 7.33 56.16 -49.27
CA LYS A 786 7.28 56.47 -50.71
C LYS A 786 6.29 55.62 -51.50
N ASN A 787 5.68 54.64 -50.84
CA ASN A 787 4.90 53.58 -51.48
C ASN A 787 3.47 54.01 -51.84
N ASP A 788 2.98 55.11 -51.26
CA ASP A 788 1.70 55.73 -51.59
C ASP A 788 1.93 57.15 -52.12
N PRO A 789 2.07 57.30 -53.45
CA PRO A 789 2.34 58.60 -54.06
C PRO A 789 1.25 59.65 -53.83
N GLU A 790 -0.01 59.24 -53.66
CA GLU A 790 -1.14 60.14 -53.39
C GLU A 790 -1.08 60.68 -51.96
N LYS A 791 -0.93 59.79 -50.98
CA LYS A 791 -0.82 60.21 -49.59
C LYS A 791 0.46 61.01 -49.34
N ARG A 792 1.52 60.71 -50.10
CA ARG A 792 2.78 61.45 -50.06
C ARG A 792 2.65 62.87 -50.58
N ILE A 793 2.01 63.08 -51.74
CA ILE A 793 1.83 64.44 -52.27
C ILE A 793 0.92 65.29 -51.35
N GLU A 794 -0.11 64.68 -50.78
CA GLU A 794 -0.94 65.30 -49.74
C GLU A 794 -0.09 65.75 -48.54
N ALA A 795 0.70 64.85 -47.95
CA ALA A 795 1.53 65.17 -46.79
C ALA A 795 2.55 66.28 -47.09
N MET A 796 3.18 66.27 -48.27
CA MET A 796 4.06 67.36 -48.71
C MET A 796 3.30 68.70 -48.77
N CYS A 797 2.09 68.71 -49.34
CA CYS A 797 1.27 69.91 -49.42
C CYS A 797 0.87 70.44 -48.03
N LYS A 798 0.42 69.55 -47.13
CA LYS A 798 0.08 69.90 -45.73
C LYS A 798 1.28 70.43 -44.95
N SER A 799 2.47 69.91 -45.18
CA SER A 799 3.71 70.45 -44.60
C SER A 799 4.01 71.87 -45.10
N GLY A 800 3.77 72.13 -46.40
CA GLY A 800 3.86 73.46 -46.99
C GLY A 800 2.88 74.46 -46.39
N ASP A 801 1.62 74.04 -46.20
CA ASP A 801 0.58 74.85 -45.54
C ASP A 801 0.93 75.17 -44.09
N ALA A 802 1.47 74.19 -43.35
CA ALA A 802 1.94 74.39 -41.99
C ALA A 802 3.07 75.45 -41.94
N ALA A 803 4.03 75.39 -42.86
CA ALA A 803 5.08 76.41 -42.98
C ALA A 803 4.52 77.79 -43.34
N PHE A 804 3.53 77.86 -44.24
CA PHE A 804 2.87 79.11 -44.61
C PHE A 804 2.14 79.76 -43.42
N ARG A 805 1.35 78.98 -42.65
CA ARG A 805 0.65 79.47 -41.45
C ARG A 805 1.59 79.99 -40.37
N ARG A 806 2.80 79.42 -40.29
CA ARG A 806 3.89 79.88 -39.41
C ARG A 806 4.63 81.12 -39.93
N GLN A 807 4.25 81.65 -41.08
CA GLN A 807 4.92 82.76 -41.76
C GLN A 807 6.36 82.44 -42.22
N ASP A 808 6.74 81.16 -42.29
CA ASP A 808 7.98 80.73 -42.94
C ASP A 808 7.77 80.57 -44.45
N TYR A 809 7.58 81.72 -45.09
CA TYR A 809 7.27 81.80 -46.52
C TYR A 809 8.40 81.25 -47.41
N LYS A 810 9.65 81.26 -46.93
CA LYS A 810 10.78 80.69 -47.66
C LYS A 810 10.64 79.17 -47.71
N ARG A 811 10.42 78.54 -46.56
CA ARG A 811 10.22 77.09 -46.46
C ARG A 811 8.96 76.64 -47.20
N ALA A 812 7.84 77.36 -47.02
CA ALA A 812 6.59 77.08 -47.72
C ALA A 812 6.79 77.07 -49.25
N LYS A 813 7.46 78.08 -49.80
CA LYS A 813 7.79 78.17 -51.22
C LYS A 813 8.62 76.96 -51.70
N ASP A 814 9.63 76.57 -50.94
CA ASP A 814 10.51 75.46 -51.31
C ASP A 814 9.73 74.13 -51.31
N ILE A 815 8.84 73.94 -50.34
CA ILE A 815 7.96 72.76 -50.24
C ILE A 815 6.95 72.74 -51.39
N PHE A 816 6.20 73.81 -51.65
CA PHE A 816 5.22 73.82 -52.74
C PHE A 816 5.86 73.61 -54.13
N ASN A 817 7.05 74.18 -54.37
CA ASN A 817 7.80 73.86 -55.59
C ASN A 817 8.22 72.38 -55.66
N SER A 818 8.51 71.76 -54.52
CA SER A 818 8.81 70.33 -54.47
C SER A 818 7.56 69.47 -54.75
N VAL A 819 6.38 69.88 -54.28
CA VAL A 819 5.08 69.26 -54.61
C VAL A 819 4.84 69.28 -56.11
N LEU A 820 5.01 70.43 -56.76
CA LEU A 820 4.80 70.55 -58.21
C LEU A 820 5.80 69.73 -59.04
N ARG A 821 7.09 69.74 -58.65
CA ARG A 821 8.10 68.88 -59.29
C ARG A 821 7.77 67.40 -59.10
N TYR A 822 7.30 67.01 -57.91
CA TYR A 822 6.90 65.64 -57.62
C TYR A 822 5.70 65.22 -58.49
N TYR A 823 4.66 66.06 -58.57
CA TYR A 823 3.50 65.83 -59.45
C TYR A 823 3.92 65.67 -60.92
N GLN A 824 4.72 66.59 -61.45
CA GLN A 824 5.21 66.53 -62.83
C GLN A 824 6.06 65.29 -63.10
N SER A 825 6.94 64.92 -62.17
CA SER A 825 7.77 63.72 -62.30
C SER A 825 6.92 62.45 -62.38
N ASN A 826 5.89 62.32 -61.53
CA ASN A 826 4.99 61.16 -61.54
C ASN A 826 4.16 61.10 -62.84
N ARG A 827 3.63 62.26 -63.26
CA ARG A 827 2.91 62.39 -64.54
C ARG A 827 3.77 61.97 -65.73
N ASN A 828 5.03 62.38 -65.77
CA ASN A 828 5.99 62.02 -66.83
C ASN A 828 6.34 60.52 -66.82
N SER A 829 6.32 59.87 -65.65
CA SER A 829 6.50 58.42 -65.52
C SER A 829 5.23 57.60 -65.82
N GLY A 830 4.12 58.24 -66.21
CA GLY A 830 2.85 57.57 -66.53
C GLY A 830 1.96 57.29 -65.32
N GLN A 831 2.33 57.75 -64.11
CA GLN A 831 1.50 57.63 -62.93
C GLN A 831 0.54 58.82 -62.82
N VAL A 832 -0.77 58.55 -62.78
CA VAL A 832 -1.82 59.56 -62.63
C VAL A 832 -2.01 59.84 -61.13
N LEU A 833 -1.81 61.09 -60.73
CA LEU A 833 -2.09 61.59 -59.38
C LEU A 833 -3.27 62.57 -59.43
N ASP A 834 -4.05 62.65 -58.34
CA ASP A 834 -5.07 63.68 -58.18
C ASP A 834 -4.43 65.08 -58.30
N GLU A 835 -5.02 65.89 -59.17
CA GLU A 835 -4.55 67.25 -59.46
C GLU A 835 -4.81 68.22 -58.30
N PHE A 836 -5.67 67.86 -57.34
CA PHE A 836 -6.08 68.70 -56.22
C PHE A 836 -4.89 69.31 -55.46
N TYR A 837 -3.93 68.50 -55.02
CA TYR A 837 -2.78 68.99 -54.23
C TYR A 837 -1.76 69.74 -55.08
N ALA A 838 -1.67 69.44 -56.37
CA ALA A 838 -0.85 70.22 -57.30
C ALA A 838 -1.46 71.62 -57.53
N ALA A 839 -2.78 71.69 -57.73
CA ALA A 839 -3.52 72.93 -57.85
C ALA A 839 -3.44 73.76 -56.56
N GLN A 840 -3.58 73.12 -55.39
CA GLN A 840 -3.38 73.75 -54.08
C GLN A 840 -1.98 74.34 -53.94
N ALA A 841 -0.93 73.55 -54.19
CA ALA A 841 0.45 74.01 -54.06
C ALA A 841 0.75 75.17 -55.02
N GLN A 842 0.23 75.13 -56.24
CA GLN A 842 0.36 76.21 -57.22
C GLN A 842 -0.35 77.50 -56.75
N PHE A 843 -1.57 77.37 -56.21
CA PHE A 843 -2.29 78.50 -55.61
C PHE A 843 -1.54 79.08 -54.40
N MET A 844 -1.05 78.22 -53.51
CA MET A 844 -0.33 78.64 -52.30
C MET A 844 1.04 79.27 -52.61
N LEU A 845 1.69 78.91 -53.72
CA LEU A 845 2.83 79.68 -54.24
C LEU A 845 2.41 81.10 -54.63
N GLY A 846 1.26 81.24 -55.27
CA GLY A 846 0.62 82.53 -55.52
C GLY A 846 0.46 83.34 -54.23
N GLU A 847 -0.11 82.74 -53.18
CA GLU A 847 -0.26 83.38 -51.87
C GLU A 847 1.09 83.79 -51.26
N VAL A 848 2.13 82.95 -51.35
CA VAL A 848 3.48 83.30 -50.89
C VAL A 848 3.99 84.55 -51.61
N TYR A 849 3.87 84.62 -52.93
CA TYR A 849 4.26 85.82 -53.68
C TYR A 849 3.37 87.02 -53.37
N PHE A 850 2.07 86.80 -53.17
CA PHE A 850 1.10 87.82 -52.79
C PHE A 850 1.46 88.49 -51.46
N THR A 851 1.91 87.71 -50.45
CA THR A 851 2.38 88.28 -49.19
C THR A 851 3.61 89.20 -49.37
N HIS A 852 4.49 88.89 -50.34
CA HIS A 852 5.61 89.76 -50.68
C HIS A 852 5.15 91.02 -51.43
N TYR A 853 4.20 90.84 -52.33
CA TYR A 853 3.61 91.89 -53.13
C TYR A 853 2.93 92.96 -52.29
N LEU A 854 2.15 92.58 -51.28
CA LEU A 854 1.52 93.54 -50.35
C LEU A 854 2.52 94.38 -49.55
N LYS A 855 3.75 93.89 -49.32
CA LYS A 855 4.79 94.62 -48.58
C LYS A 855 5.49 95.72 -49.40
N ILE A 856 5.36 95.71 -50.73
CA ILE A 856 5.99 96.70 -51.61
C ILE A 856 5.13 97.98 -51.60
N LYS A 857 5.71 99.06 -51.06
CA LYS A 857 5.11 100.40 -50.98
C LYS A 857 5.72 101.35 -52.02
N LEU A 858 4.95 102.33 -52.48
CA LEU A 858 5.39 103.32 -53.47
C LEU A 858 6.14 104.47 -52.79
N ILE A 859 7.39 104.21 -52.42
CA ILE A 859 8.32 105.18 -51.80
C ILE A 859 9.60 105.33 -52.64
N GLU A 860 10.43 106.34 -52.36
CA GLU A 860 11.73 106.48 -53.04
C GLU A 860 12.65 105.28 -52.79
N PRO A 861 13.40 104.77 -53.80
CA PRO A 861 13.39 105.15 -55.22
C PRO A 861 12.15 104.65 -55.96
N LEU A 862 11.31 105.56 -56.45
CA LEU A 862 9.97 105.26 -56.99
C LEU A 862 10.00 104.27 -58.15
N GLN A 863 10.85 104.50 -59.16
CA GLN A 863 10.93 103.68 -60.36
C GLN A 863 11.32 102.22 -60.06
N LYS A 864 12.19 102.01 -59.07
CA LYS A 864 12.61 100.66 -58.65
C LYS A 864 11.46 99.93 -57.94
N ASN A 865 10.71 100.62 -57.09
CA ASN A 865 9.58 100.03 -56.37
C ASN A 865 8.40 99.74 -57.31
N ILE A 866 8.16 100.57 -58.32
CA ILE A 866 7.20 100.31 -59.40
C ILE A 866 7.60 99.05 -60.17
N GLN A 867 8.83 99.00 -60.70
CA GLN A 867 9.33 97.83 -61.45
C GLN A 867 9.27 96.53 -60.62
N ARG A 868 9.58 96.63 -59.31
CA ARG A 868 9.47 95.49 -58.39
C ARG A 868 8.02 95.05 -58.17
N LYS A 869 7.08 95.98 -58.00
CA LYS A 869 5.65 95.69 -57.84
C LYS A 869 5.08 95.08 -59.13
N GLU A 870 5.44 95.61 -60.30
CA GLU A 870 5.06 95.11 -61.63
C GLU A 870 5.59 93.69 -61.89
N SER A 871 6.88 93.45 -61.68
CA SER A 871 7.47 92.12 -61.84
C SER A 871 6.88 91.10 -60.87
N THR A 872 6.59 91.50 -59.63
CA THR A 872 5.92 90.63 -58.66
C THR A 872 4.47 90.35 -59.06
N LEU A 873 3.73 91.35 -59.58
CA LEU A 873 2.38 91.18 -60.13
C LEU A 873 2.38 90.16 -61.28
N GLN A 874 3.35 90.23 -62.20
CA GLN A 874 3.48 89.25 -63.29
C GLN A 874 3.68 87.82 -62.77
N VAL A 875 4.51 87.64 -61.74
CA VAL A 875 4.73 86.33 -61.08
C VAL A 875 3.45 85.82 -60.43
N ILE A 876 2.71 86.68 -59.72
CA ILE A 876 1.43 86.34 -59.08
C ILE A 876 0.38 85.96 -60.12
N VAL A 877 0.26 86.77 -61.19
CA VAL A 877 -0.69 86.52 -62.28
C VAL A 877 -0.43 85.17 -62.92
N LYS A 878 0.85 84.88 -63.20
CA LYS A 878 1.25 83.56 -63.70
C LYS A 878 0.87 82.46 -62.69
N ALA A 879 1.21 82.63 -61.41
CA ALA A 879 0.99 81.59 -60.41
C ALA A 879 -0.49 81.22 -60.23
N TYR A 880 -1.39 82.22 -60.16
CA TYR A 880 -2.83 81.96 -60.04
C TYR A 880 -3.44 81.47 -61.35
N ASN A 881 -3.00 81.96 -62.52
CA ASN A 881 -3.46 81.40 -63.79
C ASN A 881 -3.06 79.93 -63.92
N ASP A 882 -1.81 79.58 -63.58
CA ASP A 882 -1.33 78.20 -63.56
C ASP A 882 -2.20 77.35 -62.60
N ALA A 883 -2.57 77.86 -61.42
CA ALA A 883 -3.50 77.16 -60.51
C ALA A 883 -4.90 76.96 -61.12
N ALA A 884 -5.41 77.95 -61.85
CA ALA A 884 -6.71 77.88 -62.53
C ALA A 884 -6.73 76.89 -63.71
N THR A 885 -5.57 76.54 -64.30
CA THR A 885 -5.51 75.58 -65.42
C THR A 885 -5.92 74.16 -65.03
N TYR A 886 -5.74 73.79 -63.76
CA TYR A 886 -6.12 72.47 -63.23
C TYR A 886 -7.64 72.23 -63.16
N GLN A 887 -8.47 73.26 -63.40
CA GLN A 887 -9.94 73.16 -63.39
C GLN A 887 -10.57 72.67 -62.06
N ILE A 888 -9.80 72.57 -60.97
CA ILE A 888 -10.32 72.26 -59.64
C ILE A 888 -11.11 73.46 -59.14
N ALA A 889 -12.42 73.27 -58.91
CA ALA A 889 -13.37 74.34 -58.60
C ALA A 889 -12.87 75.27 -57.48
N ASP A 890 -12.40 74.71 -56.36
CA ASP A 890 -11.94 75.48 -55.21
C ASP A 890 -10.73 76.37 -55.53
N TRP A 891 -9.73 75.82 -56.21
CA TRP A 891 -8.50 76.55 -56.51
C TRP A 891 -8.68 77.50 -57.70
N LYS A 892 -9.54 77.17 -58.66
CA LYS A 892 -9.87 78.04 -59.79
C LYS A 892 -10.66 79.26 -59.33
N THR A 893 -11.67 79.10 -58.47
CA THR A 893 -12.42 80.25 -57.97
C THR A 893 -11.59 81.09 -57.00
N ALA A 894 -10.73 80.47 -56.19
CA ALA A 894 -9.77 81.18 -55.35
C ALA A 894 -8.77 82.00 -56.18
N ALA A 895 -8.19 81.39 -57.22
CA ALA A 895 -7.23 82.04 -58.11
C ALA A 895 -7.83 83.25 -58.84
N LEU A 896 -9.04 83.13 -59.40
CA LEU A 896 -9.72 84.25 -60.06
C LEU A 896 -10.03 85.39 -59.09
N HIS A 897 -10.47 85.07 -57.87
CA HIS A 897 -10.67 86.08 -56.83
C HIS A 897 -9.34 86.80 -56.51
N LYS A 898 -8.27 86.05 -56.29
CA LYS A 898 -6.96 86.60 -55.93
C LYS A 898 -6.30 87.38 -57.07
N LEU A 899 -6.57 87.04 -58.33
CA LEU A 899 -6.20 87.87 -59.47
C LEU A 899 -6.91 89.23 -59.43
N GLY A 900 -8.22 89.22 -59.17
CA GLY A 900 -8.97 90.46 -58.94
C GLY A 900 -8.36 91.30 -57.82
N GLU A 901 -8.08 90.68 -56.67
CA GLU A 901 -7.46 91.33 -55.52
C GLU A 901 -6.07 91.91 -55.86
N ALA A 902 -5.25 91.18 -56.63
CA ALA A 902 -3.92 91.63 -57.04
C ALA A 902 -3.94 92.90 -57.90
N PHE A 903 -4.83 92.93 -58.90
CA PHE A 903 -4.98 94.09 -59.78
C PHE A 903 -5.61 95.28 -59.06
N GLU A 904 -6.59 95.03 -58.19
CA GLU A 904 -7.21 96.06 -57.39
C GLU A 904 -6.19 96.72 -56.44
N GLU A 905 -5.37 95.91 -55.77
CA GLU A 905 -4.26 96.38 -54.94
C GLU A 905 -3.20 97.12 -55.76
N PHE A 906 -2.99 96.77 -57.04
CA PHE A 906 -2.07 97.53 -57.91
C PHE A 906 -2.62 98.93 -58.22
N GLY A 907 -3.93 99.04 -58.46
CA GLY A 907 -4.60 100.34 -58.60
C GLY A 907 -4.50 101.16 -57.31
N HIS A 908 -4.72 100.53 -56.16
CA HIS A 908 -4.54 101.17 -54.86
C HIS A 908 -3.09 101.63 -54.62
N PHE A 909 -2.10 100.81 -55.00
CA PHE A 909 -0.68 101.17 -54.95
C PHE A 909 -0.40 102.49 -55.70
N TRP A 910 -0.96 102.68 -56.90
CA TRP A 910 -0.86 103.95 -57.63
C TRP A 910 -1.60 105.10 -56.94
N TRP A 911 -2.81 104.86 -56.43
CA TRP A 911 -3.59 105.90 -55.75
C TRP A 911 -2.96 106.35 -54.42
N SER A 912 -2.21 105.46 -53.77
CA SER A 912 -1.49 105.72 -52.53
C SER A 912 -0.18 106.51 -52.75
N SER A 913 0.17 106.87 -54.00
CA SER A 913 1.38 107.65 -54.29
C SER A 913 1.35 109.02 -53.60
N GLU A 914 2.53 109.54 -53.23
CA GLU A 914 2.64 110.92 -52.76
C GLU A 914 2.20 111.89 -53.86
N ARG A 915 1.46 112.94 -53.49
CA ARG A 915 1.02 113.98 -54.43
C ARG A 915 2.15 115.01 -54.58
N PRO A 916 2.42 115.51 -55.81
CA PRO A 916 3.43 116.54 -56.01
C PRO A 916 3.16 117.79 -55.17
N ALA A 917 4.17 118.30 -54.46
CA ALA A 917 4.06 119.54 -53.70
C ALA A 917 4.03 120.76 -54.63
N GLY A 918 3.18 121.76 -54.33
CA GLY A 918 3.13 123.05 -55.03
C GLY A 918 2.08 123.19 -56.14
N LEU A 919 1.18 122.21 -56.32
CA LEU A 919 0.03 122.34 -57.23
C LEU A 919 -1.13 123.08 -56.56
N ASP A 920 -1.82 123.95 -57.29
CA ASP A 920 -3.09 124.54 -56.84
C ASP A 920 -4.25 123.53 -56.87
N ALA A 921 -5.42 123.88 -56.34
CA ALA A 921 -6.56 122.97 -56.26
C ALA A 921 -7.03 122.44 -57.63
N THR A 922 -6.93 123.24 -58.70
CA THR A 922 -7.35 122.86 -60.06
C THR A 922 -6.30 121.97 -60.73
N GLN A 923 -5.01 122.28 -60.54
CA GLN A 923 -3.88 121.48 -61.00
C GLN A 923 -3.80 120.13 -60.27
N MET A 924 -4.07 120.11 -58.96
CA MET A 924 -4.15 118.87 -58.18
C MET A 924 -5.31 117.99 -58.65
N ALA A 925 -6.50 118.56 -58.85
CA ALA A 925 -7.64 117.82 -59.38
C ALA A 925 -7.37 117.25 -60.79
N SER A 926 -6.69 118.01 -61.67
CA SER A 926 -6.28 117.54 -62.99
C SER A 926 -5.24 116.40 -62.92
N TYR A 927 -4.26 116.53 -62.01
CA TYR A 927 -3.26 115.48 -61.75
C TYR A 927 -3.92 114.21 -61.20
N GLU A 928 -4.81 114.33 -60.20
CA GLU A 928 -5.53 113.20 -59.63
C GLU A 928 -6.48 112.55 -60.63
N ALA A 929 -7.15 113.33 -61.49
CA ALA A 929 -7.96 112.79 -62.59
C ALA A 929 -7.10 112.02 -63.61
N THR A 930 -5.92 112.54 -63.93
CA THR A 930 -4.96 111.89 -64.84
C THR A 930 -4.38 110.62 -64.22
N LEU A 931 -3.99 110.66 -62.95
CA LEU A 931 -3.50 109.51 -62.19
C LEU A 931 -4.59 108.43 -62.09
N ARG A 932 -5.83 108.84 -61.76
CA ARG A 932 -6.98 107.95 -61.70
C ARG A 932 -7.23 107.29 -63.05
N GLY A 933 -7.42 108.06 -64.12
CA GLY A 933 -7.75 107.53 -65.45
C GLY A 933 -6.63 106.73 -66.12
N ASN A 934 -5.36 107.13 -65.95
CA ASN A 934 -4.25 106.48 -66.66
C ASN A 934 -3.55 105.37 -65.84
N LYS A 935 -3.64 105.41 -64.50
CA LYS A 935 -2.84 104.53 -63.63
C LYS A 935 -3.63 103.76 -62.58
N VAL A 936 -4.87 104.12 -62.27
CA VAL A 936 -5.68 103.41 -61.26
C VAL A 936 -6.84 102.65 -61.90
N GLU A 937 -7.68 103.36 -62.64
CA GLU A 937 -8.89 102.85 -63.27
C GLU A 937 -8.65 101.66 -64.21
N PRO A 938 -7.60 101.61 -65.06
CA PRO A 938 -7.34 100.45 -65.90
C PRO A 938 -7.15 99.14 -65.11
N PHE A 939 -6.52 99.21 -63.93
CA PHE A 939 -6.32 98.05 -63.07
C PHE A 939 -7.57 97.70 -62.26
N GLN A 940 -8.39 98.70 -61.89
CA GLN A 940 -9.70 98.46 -61.29
C GLN A 940 -10.65 97.77 -62.28
N LEU A 941 -10.69 98.21 -63.54
CA LEU A 941 -11.45 97.52 -64.60
C LEU A 941 -10.96 96.09 -64.79
N LYS A 942 -9.63 95.88 -64.77
CA LYS A 942 -9.07 94.53 -64.85
C LYS A 942 -9.46 93.65 -63.66
N ALA A 943 -9.45 94.20 -62.43
CA ALA A 943 -9.90 93.49 -61.25
C ALA A 943 -11.39 93.10 -61.34
N LEU A 944 -12.21 94.02 -61.83
CA LEU A 944 -13.64 93.83 -62.07
C LEU A 944 -13.90 92.67 -63.04
N GLU A 945 -13.16 92.58 -64.15
CA GLU A 945 -13.24 91.45 -65.10
C GLU A 945 -12.98 90.10 -64.42
N PHE A 946 -11.97 90.01 -63.54
CA PHE A 946 -11.66 88.76 -62.82
C PHE A 946 -12.75 88.39 -61.81
N TYR A 947 -13.27 89.35 -61.04
CA TYR A 947 -14.38 89.09 -60.13
C TYR A 947 -15.65 88.65 -60.86
N GLN A 948 -16.00 89.32 -61.96
CA GLN A 948 -17.14 88.93 -62.82
C GLN A 948 -16.94 87.54 -63.42
N SER A 949 -15.74 87.25 -63.93
CA SER A 949 -15.41 85.92 -64.46
C SER A 949 -15.55 84.83 -63.39
N ASN A 950 -15.17 85.13 -62.15
CA ASN A 950 -15.32 84.19 -61.04
C ASN A 950 -16.79 83.94 -60.65
N ILE A 951 -17.61 84.99 -60.63
CA ILE A 951 -19.04 84.89 -60.32
C ILE A 951 -19.76 84.11 -61.41
N LYS A 952 -19.50 84.44 -62.67
CA LYS A 952 -20.03 83.72 -63.83
C LYS A 952 -19.64 82.25 -63.80
N LEU A 953 -18.38 81.94 -63.51
CA LEU A 953 -17.91 80.57 -63.32
C LEU A 953 -18.71 79.85 -62.22
N GLY A 954 -18.95 80.53 -61.09
CA GLY A 954 -19.75 80.01 -59.98
C GLY A 954 -21.20 79.74 -60.34
N GLU A 955 -21.83 80.61 -61.13
CA GLU A 955 -23.22 80.47 -61.59
C GLU A 955 -23.36 79.36 -62.64
N GLU A 956 -22.49 79.34 -63.65
CA GLU A 956 -22.53 78.35 -64.74
C GLU A 956 -22.28 76.91 -64.26
N ASN A 957 -21.53 76.75 -63.18
CA ASN A 957 -21.15 75.43 -62.65
C ASN A 957 -21.78 75.11 -61.29
N ASN A 958 -22.73 75.95 -60.83
CA ASN A 958 -23.39 75.82 -59.53
C ASN A 958 -22.40 75.68 -58.34
N ILE A 959 -21.28 76.40 -58.38
CA ILE A 959 -20.25 76.41 -57.34
C ILE A 959 -20.61 77.48 -56.32
N GLN A 960 -20.95 77.06 -55.10
CA GLN A 960 -21.16 77.94 -53.95
C GLN A 960 -20.03 77.77 -52.95
N ASN A 961 -18.98 78.59 -53.08
CA ASN A 961 -17.88 78.64 -52.11
C ASN A 961 -17.53 80.08 -51.71
N ASP A 962 -16.73 80.21 -50.66
CA ASP A 962 -16.37 81.49 -50.06
C ASP A 962 -15.75 82.48 -51.06
N TRP A 963 -14.99 81.99 -52.04
CA TRP A 963 -14.30 82.83 -53.02
C TRP A 963 -15.25 83.48 -54.02
N VAL A 964 -16.30 82.77 -54.44
CA VAL A 964 -17.37 83.33 -55.29
C VAL A 964 -18.11 84.41 -54.51
N THR A 965 -18.47 84.15 -53.26
CA THR A 965 -19.14 85.12 -52.38
C THR A 965 -18.28 86.37 -52.17
N ARG A 966 -16.99 86.21 -51.84
CA ARG A 966 -16.05 87.34 -51.70
C ARG A 966 -15.92 88.13 -52.99
N SER A 967 -15.92 87.46 -54.15
CA SER A 967 -15.88 88.13 -55.45
C SER A 967 -17.13 88.96 -55.72
N ARG A 968 -18.34 88.49 -55.36
CA ARG A 968 -19.58 89.30 -55.42
C ARG A 968 -19.48 90.56 -54.57
N THR A 969 -19.00 90.41 -53.33
CA THR A 969 -18.83 91.54 -52.42
C THR A 969 -17.84 92.57 -52.97
N ARG A 970 -16.70 92.12 -53.50
CA ARG A 970 -15.68 93.01 -54.09
C ARG A 970 -16.15 93.64 -55.39
N LEU A 971 -16.85 92.90 -56.25
CA LEU A 971 -17.43 93.43 -57.48
C LEU A 971 -18.37 94.61 -57.19
N ALA A 972 -19.33 94.43 -56.28
CA ALA A 972 -20.27 95.48 -55.90
C ALA A 972 -19.57 96.72 -55.30
N ALA A 973 -18.50 96.51 -54.52
CA ALA A 973 -17.71 97.61 -53.99
C ALA A 973 -16.99 98.40 -55.10
N LEU A 974 -16.43 97.69 -56.09
CA LEU A 974 -15.65 98.29 -57.16
C LEU A 974 -16.52 99.01 -58.21
N GLU A 975 -17.70 98.46 -58.53
CA GLU A 975 -18.70 99.11 -59.39
C GLU A 975 -19.16 100.47 -58.84
N ASN A 976 -19.28 100.58 -57.51
CA ASN A 976 -19.59 101.84 -56.84
C ASN A 976 -18.43 102.85 -56.98
N VAL A 977 -17.18 102.40 -56.80
CA VAL A 977 -15.97 103.25 -56.94
C VAL A 977 -15.81 103.77 -58.37
N LEU A 978 -16.17 102.96 -59.38
CA LEU A 978 -16.10 103.30 -60.80
C LEU A 978 -17.32 104.06 -61.32
N GLY A 979 -18.36 104.28 -60.51
CA GLY A 979 -19.57 104.99 -60.92
C GLY A 979 -20.43 104.21 -61.94
N MET A 980 -20.28 102.88 -61.99
CA MET A 980 -20.97 101.99 -62.94
C MET A 980 -22.31 101.45 -62.42
N ALA A 981 -22.77 101.93 -61.26
CA ALA A 981 -23.86 101.35 -60.46
C ALA A 981 -25.28 101.42 -61.08
N GLN A 982 -25.45 101.59 -62.40
CA GLN A 982 -26.77 101.69 -63.04
C GLN A 982 -27.00 100.86 -64.32
N ALA A 983 -26.07 100.01 -64.79
CA ALA A 983 -26.27 99.28 -66.06
C ALA A 983 -26.66 97.79 -65.95
N THR A 984 -26.58 97.14 -64.79
CA THR A 984 -26.70 95.66 -64.68
C THR A 984 -27.89 95.13 -63.87
N ARG A 985 -28.86 95.97 -63.47
CA ARG A 985 -30.07 95.52 -62.75
C ARG A 985 -31.26 95.10 -63.64
N GLN A 986 -31.12 95.06 -64.97
CA GLN A 986 -32.16 94.59 -65.88
C GLN A 986 -31.73 93.36 -66.66
N THR A 987 -31.49 92.26 -65.97
CA THR A 987 -31.81 90.89 -66.40
C THR A 987 -31.53 89.98 -65.21
N THR A 988 -32.42 89.01 -64.96
CA THR A 988 -32.42 88.00 -63.87
C THR A 988 -32.97 88.45 -62.51
N SER A 989 -34.25 88.86 -62.49
CA SER A 989 -35.16 88.37 -61.44
C SER A 989 -35.96 87.20 -62.03
N ASP A 990 -35.39 86.00 -61.95
CA ASP A 990 -36.11 84.74 -61.85
C ASP A 990 -35.06 83.64 -61.63
N PHE A 991 -35.29 82.87 -60.55
CA PHE A 991 -34.46 81.84 -59.89
C PHE A 991 -33.49 82.29 -58.79
#